data_AF-A0A1W9QG50-F1
#
_entry.id   AF-A0A1W9QG50-F1
#
_cell.length_a   1.000
_cell.length_b   1.000
_cell.length_c   1.000
_cell.angle_alpha   90.00
_cell.angle_beta   90.00
_cell.angle_gamma   90.00
#
_symmetry.space_group_name_H-M   'P 1'
#
loop_
_entity.id
_entity.type
_entity.pdbx_description
1 polymer ?
#
loop_
_entity_poly.entity_id
_entity_poly.type
_entity_poly.pdbx_seq_one_letter_code
_entity_poly.pdbx_strand_id
1 'polypeptide(L)'
;MKSVNFEFLRARRAVMADLAGFAERYAHEDPASSLIKQRSFVEHAVGAIYENYRLRPPYSDNLNDLLNETAFRQAVPEVVQNKLHAVRRAGNHAAHPRRPITSQLSLECLAQLFDIARWFFVQVDGGKLEATPKYMPPPPEPASAAKTKDALEKLRLAEAKYESVLKRLDEETKKRLEAERAATEATRTAEENASELTKLREEGQKVASALEFNEATTRRRLIDQALLAAGWNVGIHGKSTEQVKQELKLTGLPTPSGDGSADYVLYGDDGKPLAVIEAKKTAKDARRGGEQARQYADALEKATGVRPVIFFTNGIDVFLWDDAQGYPYRKVYGFYSKDSLEYLVHQRIGKKALAHVEPNLAIAGRMYQLEAVKRVCERFESNFRKALVVQATGTGKTRVAISLCDVLMRAGWVKRILFLCDRKELRRQADRVFKEFMPGEPRVIVDASTANDRDKRIYLATYPAMMKAYEDFDVGFFDLIIADESHRSIYKKFRSLFQYFDALEVGLTATPVKFIERNTYELFACENGDPTSAFDFQQAIESRPPYLVPFRVMQVSTKFSRDGFRYSQMTAEQRSELEDQDPQAQAVDYDSDDLDKYFFNKDTTRAIWRSLMEGGIREATGQHVGKTIVFARNHLHAVHLAEVFSELYPQYGSAFCRVIDNQEAKADQLIDDFKNPDDELTIAISVDMLDTGIDVPEVVNLVFAKPVKSYVKFWQMIGRGTRLCKDLFGPGKDKTEFLIFDHWKNFWFFDEKYKEAQPAPQKSLLQHLFEARVELLSVAIDKMDEAAIGIAEQQVLGDIRAVRDTNAIDARDKWKELTQLADGDRVHHFAAATKADLLSIVAPLQHLRSIRGDEDAYRFDLLMTRLQIELLKGGRSGPKVQDLKGRVEEAVELLGKNLQPVKAKADSIKRVRDKGFWSTVEIQQLEGLRSELRSVMKYQQLPTTTRVAPQVFDVTDDGHIAEAYIPKLEGLDLVEYRTRVEKVLKEHFSNHAILQRIRAGKGVQESELEELAKLVLEMDDKANVKHLAGHDPETRRSLLTVFRGLVGLDTEAVAEAFSAFVHKHPRLSSQQLRFLQVLQNYIAQNGGIELERLYEPPFTNLHAESVDGIFTNPGDVDELLAILSVFEPKRATPSDHPPAIQAS
;
A
#
# COMPACT_ATOMS: atom_id res chain seq x y z
N MET A 1 -8.14 -34.78 -43.19
CA MET A 1 -9.57 -35.13 -43.33
C MET A 1 -10.13 -34.40 -44.56
N LYS A 2 -10.71 -35.10 -45.55
CA LYS A 2 -11.22 -34.46 -46.77
C LYS A 2 -12.55 -33.74 -46.48
N SER A 3 -12.65 -32.46 -46.86
CA SER A 3 -13.86 -31.65 -46.63
C SER A 3 -14.77 -31.69 -47.86
N VAL A 4 -16.08 -31.51 -47.66
CA VAL A 4 -17.06 -31.38 -48.75
C VAL A 4 -17.09 -29.93 -49.25
N ASN A 5 -17.14 -28.96 -48.34
CA ASN A 5 -17.24 -27.55 -48.71
C ASN A 5 -15.87 -26.87 -48.83
N PHE A 6 -14.89 -27.19 -47.99
CA PHE A 6 -13.66 -26.39 -47.82
C PHE A 6 -12.45 -26.91 -48.62
N GLU A 7 -12.64 -27.93 -49.45
CA GLU A 7 -11.54 -28.62 -50.13
C GLU A 7 -10.76 -27.72 -51.11
N PHE A 8 -11.41 -26.66 -51.62
CA PHE A 8 -10.78 -25.65 -52.46
C PHE A 8 -9.59 -24.92 -51.78
N LEU A 9 -9.54 -24.92 -50.45
CA LEU A 9 -8.43 -24.36 -49.69
C LEU A 9 -7.19 -25.27 -49.66
N ARG A 10 -7.35 -26.59 -49.86
CA ARG A 10 -6.31 -27.58 -49.51
C ARG A 10 -4.97 -27.34 -50.21
N ALA A 11 -5.01 -26.87 -51.46
CA ALA A 11 -3.80 -26.62 -52.25
C ALA A 11 -2.85 -25.60 -51.61
N ARG A 12 -3.39 -24.62 -50.87
CA ARG A 12 -2.60 -23.55 -50.23
C ARG A 12 -2.66 -23.57 -48.70
N ARG A 13 -3.74 -24.13 -48.13
CA ARG A 13 -4.07 -24.12 -46.70
C ARG A 13 -4.58 -25.48 -46.25
N ALA A 14 -3.75 -26.51 -46.38
CA ALA A 14 -4.12 -27.89 -46.02
C ALA A 14 -4.65 -28.03 -44.58
N VAL A 15 -4.05 -27.31 -43.62
CA VAL A 15 -4.46 -27.30 -42.21
C VAL A 15 -5.87 -26.77 -42.03
N MET A 16 -6.19 -25.65 -42.68
CA MET A 16 -7.52 -25.05 -42.63
C MET A 16 -8.57 -25.97 -43.29
N ALA A 17 -8.23 -26.59 -44.43
CA ALA A 17 -9.11 -27.56 -45.07
C ALA A 17 -9.38 -28.80 -44.18
N ASP A 18 -8.36 -29.27 -43.44
CA ASP A 18 -8.51 -30.39 -42.50
C ASP A 18 -9.35 -30.01 -41.27
N LEU A 19 -9.11 -28.86 -40.65
CA LEU A 19 -9.91 -28.35 -39.52
C LEU A 19 -11.38 -28.20 -39.90
N ALA A 20 -11.67 -27.66 -41.09
CA ALA A 20 -13.03 -27.54 -41.58
C ALA A 20 -13.66 -28.90 -41.92
N GLY A 21 -12.88 -29.85 -42.43
CA GLY A 21 -13.35 -31.23 -42.64
C GLY A 21 -13.69 -31.96 -41.34
N PHE A 22 -12.94 -31.72 -40.26
CA PHE A 22 -13.32 -32.21 -38.93
C PHE A 22 -14.59 -31.52 -38.42
N ALA A 23 -14.70 -30.19 -38.61
CA ALA A 23 -15.89 -29.45 -38.21
C ALA A 23 -17.17 -29.95 -38.91
N GLU A 24 -17.11 -30.23 -40.22
CA GLU A 24 -18.22 -30.82 -40.99
C GLU A 24 -18.66 -32.17 -40.45
N ARG A 25 -17.69 -33.04 -40.12
CA ARG A 25 -17.97 -34.40 -39.62
C ARG A 25 -18.62 -34.38 -38.24
N TYR A 26 -18.17 -33.49 -37.38
CA TYR A 26 -18.71 -33.36 -36.03
C TYR A 26 -20.03 -32.56 -35.96
N ALA A 27 -20.47 -31.95 -37.07
CA ALA A 27 -21.52 -30.93 -37.03
C ALA A 27 -22.86 -31.39 -36.42
N HIS A 28 -23.18 -32.68 -36.54
CA HIS A 28 -24.39 -33.30 -35.98
C HIS A 28 -24.11 -34.09 -34.69
N GLU A 29 -23.12 -34.98 -34.71
CA GLU A 29 -22.88 -35.95 -33.64
C GLU A 29 -22.15 -35.35 -32.43
N ASP A 30 -21.28 -34.36 -32.64
CA ASP A 30 -20.51 -33.68 -31.59
C ASP A 30 -20.38 -32.18 -31.91
N PRO A 31 -21.48 -31.41 -31.78
CA PRO A 31 -21.49 -30.02 -32.19
C PRO A 31 -20.54 -29.14 -31.36
N ALA A 32 -20.17 -29.56 -30.15
CA ALA A 32 -19.15 -28.91 -29.33
C ALA A 32 -17.77 -28.98 -29.99
N SER A 33 -17.33 -30.20 -30.34
CA SER A 33 -16.06 -30.42 -31.03
C SER A 33 -16.04 -29.74 -32.40
N SER A 34 -17.18 -29.73 -33.12
CA SER A 34 -17.29 -28.97 -34.38
C SER A 34 -16.97 -27.48 -34.18
N LEU A 35 -17.65 -26.81 -33.25
CA LEU A 35 -17.46 -25.38 -33.00
C LEU A 35 -16.03 -25.04 -32.53
N ILE A 36 -15.39 -25.91 -31.75
CA ILE A 36 -13.98 -25.74 -31.36
C ILE A 36 -13.08 -25.76 -32.59
N LYS A 37 -13.27 -26.71 -33.52
CA LYS A 37 -12.48 -26.75 -34.77
C LYS A 37 -12.76 -25.57 -35.69
N GLN A 38 -14.00 -25.11 -35.75
CA GLN A 38 -14.36 -23.89 -36.49
C GLN A 38 -13.62 -22.66 -35.92
N ARG A 39 -13.49 -22.56 -34.59
CA ARG A 39 -12.68 -21.50 -33.96
C ARG A 39 -11.20 -21.65 -34.29
N SER A 40 -10.63 -22.86 -34.19
CA SER A 40 -9.22 -23.09 -34.56
C SER A 40 -8.93 -22.73 -36.02
N PHE A 41 -9.88 -22.98 -36.94
CA PHE A 41 -9.77 -22.49 -38.31
C PHE A 41 -9.66 -20.97 -38.37
N VAL A 42 -10.51 -20.26 -37.61
CA VAL A 42 -10.48 -18.79 -37.54
C VAL A 42 -9.15 -18.28 -36.98
N GLU A 43 -8.57 -18.95 -35.98
CA GLU A 43 -7.25 -18.60 -35.45
C GLU A 43 -6.16 -18.64 -36.53
N HIS A 44 -6.15 -19.70 -37.35
CA HIS A 44 -5.22 -19.82 -38.47
C HIS A 44 -5.50 -18.79 -39.58
N ALA A 45 -6.77 -18.54 -39.90
CA ALA A 45 -7.15 -17.54 -40.89
C ALA A 45 -6.69 -16.14 -40.47
N VAL A 46 -6.91 -15.77 -39.21
CA VAL A 46 -6.49 -14.47 -38.65
C VAL A 46 -4.98 -14.37 -38.64
N GLY A 47 -4.25 -15.41 -38.20
CA GLY A 47 -2.79 -15.44 -38.27
C GLY A 47 -2.26 -15.19 -39.68
N ALA A 48 -2.86 -15.85 -40.69
CA ALA A 48 -2.49 -15.66 -42.09
C ALA A 48 -2.88 -14.28 -42.65
N ILE A 49 -3.94 -13.64 -42.16
CA ILE A 49 -4.27 -12.25 -42.51
C ILE A 49 -3.20 -11.31 -41.95
N TYR A 50 -2.83 -11.48 -40.68
CA TYR A 50 -1.76 -10.70 -40.06
C TYR A 50 -0.44 -10.82 -40.83
N GLU A 51 -0.10 -12.02 -41.27
CA GLU A 51 1.07 -12.29 -42.08
C GLU A 51 1.00 -11.62 -43.47
N ASN A 52 -0.06 -11.90 -44.25
CA ASN A 52 -0.18 -11.40 -45.62
C ASN A 52 -0.35 -9.88 -45.69
N TYR A 53 -1.08 -9.29 -44.76
CA TYR A 53 -1.28 -7.84 -44.68
C TYR A 53 -0.19 -7.14 -43.87
N ARG A 54 0.79 -7.88 -43.34
CA ARG A 54 1.91 -7.36 -42.55
C ARG A 54 1.44 -6.48 -41.38
N LEU A 55 0.37 -6.89 -40.72
CA LEU A 55 -0.22 -6.16 -39.60
C LEU A 55 0.62 -6.37 -38.34
N ARG A 56 0.73 -5.33 -37.50
CA ARG A 56 1.36 -5.44 -36.19
C ARG A 56 0.42 -6.17 -35.21
N PRO A 57 0.78 -7.34 -34.66
CA PRO A 57 -0.02 -7.99 -33.65
C PRO A 57 -0.02 -7.18 -32.34
N PRO A 58 -1.12 -7.22 -31.57
CA PRO A 58 -1.16 -6.67 -30.22
C PRO A 58 -0.20 -7.43 -29.29
N TYR A 59 0.06 -6.88 -28.10
CA TYR A 59 0.94 -7.48 -27.09
C TYR A 59 0.42 -8.84 -26.56
N SER A 60 -0.88 -9.07 -26.68
CA SER A 60 -1.56 -10.32 -26.35
C SER A 60 -1.85 -11.07 -27.66
N ASP A 61 -1.54 -12.36 -27.70
CA ASP A 61 -1.76 -13.21 -28.87
C ASP A 61 -3.12 -13.92 -28.85
N ASN A 62 -4.03 -13.53 -27.96
CA ASN A 62 -5.37 -14.11 -27.94
C ASN A 62 -6.18 -13.63 -29.16
N LEU A 63 -7.04 -14.53 -29.67
CA LEU A 63 -7.82 -14.27 -30.88
C LEU A 63 -8.74 -13.03 -30.77
N ASN A 64 -9.23 -12.69 -29.57
CA ASN A 64 -10.09 -11.54 -29.39
C ASN A 64 -9.32 -10.22 -29.57
N ASP A 65 -8.12 -10.14 -29.03
CA ASP A 65 -7.28 -8.94 -29.12
C ASP A 65 -6.78 -8.74 -30.55
N LEU A 66 -6.40 -9.82 -31.24
CA LEU A 66 -6.08 -9.79 -32.67
C LEU A 66 -7.23 -9.25 -33.52
N LEU A 67 -8.48 -9.68 -33.27
CA LEU A 67 -9.63 -9.18 -34.03
C LEU A 67 -10.00 -7.73 -33.68
N ASN A 68 -9.65 -7.25 -32.48
CA ASN A 68 -9.99 -5.90 -32.01
C ASN A 68 -8.88 -4.87 -32.23
N GLU A 69 -7.69 -5.29 -32.67
CA GLU A 69 -6.58 -4.40 -32.97
C GLU A 69 -6.93 -3.40 -34.09
N THR A 70 -6.45 -2.16 -33.95
CA THR A 70 -6.87 -1.05 -34.82
C THR A 70 -6.49 -1.31 -36.27
N ALA A 71 -5.27 -1.81 -36.51
CA ALA A 71 -4.78 -2.11 -37.84
C ALA A 71 -5.60 -3.22 -38.52
N PHE A 72 -5.99 -4.26 -37.77
CA PHE A 72 -6.83 -5.34 -38.29
C PHE A 72 -8.22 -4.84 -38.66
N ARG A 73 -8.83 -4.03 -37.79
CA ARG A 73 -10.14 -3.42 -38.04
C ARG A 73 -10.15 -2.46 -39.21
N GLN A 74 -9.02 -1.81 -39.47
CA GLN A 74 -8.86 -0.92 -40.62
C GLN A 74 -8.62 -1.68 -41.92
N ALA A 75 -7.99 -2.85 -41.91
CA ALA A 75 -7.67 -3.63 -43.10
C ALA A 75 -8.77 -4.59 -43.56
N VAL A 76 -9.50 -5.19 -42.61
CA VAL A 76 -10.49 -6.22 -42.91
C VAL A 76 -11.88 -5.59 -43.03
N PRO A 77 -12.73 -5.97 -44.00
CA PRO A 77 -14.10 -5.46 -44.10
C PRO A 77 -14.93 -5.85 -42.89
N GLU A 78 -15.76 -4.93 -42.40
CA GLU A 78 -16.53 -5.10 -41.17
C GLU A 78 -17.45 -6.33 -41.23
N VAL A 79 -18.05 -6.63 -42.38
CA VAL A 79 -18.90 -7.81 -42.55
C VAL A 79 -18.12 -9.11 -42.32
N VAL A 80 -16.85 -9.16 -42.72
CA VAL A 80 -15.96 -10.31 -42.50
C VAL A 80 -15.55 -10.40 -41.04
N GLN A 81 -15.20 -9.26 -40.42
CA GLN A 81 -14.90 -9.16 -38.99
C GLN A 81 -16.05 -9.72 -38.14
N ASN A 82 -17.29 -9.41 -38.51
CA ASN A 82 -18.49 -9.90 -37.83
C ASN A 82 -18.63 -11.41 -37.89
N LYS A 83 -18.39 -12.01 -39.06
CA LYS A 83 -18.42 -13.47 -39.22
C LYS A 83 -17.32 -14.13 -38.39
N LEU A 84 -16.11 -13.57 -38.39
CA LEU A 84 -14.98 -14.03 -37.56
C LEU A 84 -15.34 -14.01 -36.06
N HIS A 85 -15.93 -12.91 -35.58
CA HIS A 85 -16.40 -12.81 -34.20
C HIS A 85 -17.54 -13.79 -33.88
N ALA A 86 -18.49 -14.01 -34.79
CA ALA A 86 -19.59 -14.94 -34.59
C ALA A 86 -19.09 -16.38 -34.39
N VAL A 87 -18.15 -16.84 -35.22
CA VAL A 87 -17.53 -18.17 -35.09
C VAL A 87 -16.66 -18.24 -33.82
N ARG A 88 -15.85 -17.21 -33.52
CA ARG A 88 -15.05 -17.14 -32.28
C ARG A 88 -15.92 -17.29 -31.04
N ARG A 89 -17.02 -16.54 -30.94
CA ARG A 89 -17.91 -16.53 -29.77
C ARG A 89 -18.60 -17.88 -29.59
N ALA A 90 -19.05 -18.50 -30.67
CA ALA A 90 -19.64 -19.84 -30.62
C ALA A 90 -18.62 -20.90 -30.22
N GLY A 91 -17.38 -20.84 -30.72
CA GLY A 91 -16.30 -21.73 -30.30
C GLY A 91 -15.86 -21.54 -28.85
N ASN A 92 -15.84 -20.31 -28.34
CA ASN A 92 -15.59 -20.02 -26.92
C ASN A 92 -16.70 -20.61 -26.04
N HIS A 93 -17.96 -20.44 -26.44
CA HIS A 93 -19.09 -21.08 -25.77
C HIS A 93 -18.95 -22.60 -25.80
N ALA A 94 -18.39 -23.18 -26.87
CA ALA A 94 -18.19 -24.61 -26.98
C ALA A 94 -17.07 -25.18 -26.11
N ALA A 95 -16.00 -24.41 -25.89
CA ALA A 95 -14.93 -24.78 -24.97
C ALA A 95 -15.38 -24.73 -23.49
N HIS A 96 -16.34 -23.86 -23.17
CA HIS A 96 -16.88 -23.67 -21.82
C HIS A 96 -18.42 -23.67 -21.85
N PRO A 97 -19.06 -24.85 -22.06
CA PRO A 97 -20.49 -24.94 -22.29
C PRO A 97 -21.29 -24.57 -21.04
N ARG A 98 -21.97 -23.42 -21.09
CA ARG A 98 -22.94 -22.97 -20.06
C ARG A 98 -24.37 -23.47 -20.33
N ARG A 99 -24.64 -23.95 -21.55
CA ARG A 99 -25.91 -24.54 -22.01
C ARG A 99 -25.62 -25.67 -23.03
N PRO A 100 -26.57 -26.59 -23.28
CA PRO A 100 -26.40 -27.62 -24.29
C PRO A 100 -26.13 -27.03 -25.68
N ILE A 101 -25.09 -27.53 -26.34
CA ILE A 101 -24.72 -27.08 -27.68
C ILE A 101 -25.57 -27.82 -28.70
N THR A 102 -26.27 -27.07 -29.53
CA THR A 102 -27.15 -27.64 -30.55
C THR A 102 -26.40 -27.88 -31.85
N SER A 103 -26.74 -28.96 -32.55
CA SER A 103 -26.26 -29.19 -33.92
C SER A 103 -26.61 -28.02 -34.84
N GLN A 104 -27.77 -27.37 -34.62
CA GLN A 104 -28.15 -26.18 -35.36
C GLN A 104 -27.13 -25.04 -35.23
N LEU A 105 -26.68 -24.71 -34.01
CA LEU A 105 -25.67 -23.67 -33.81
C LEU A 105 -24.37 -24.00 -34.56
N SER A 106 -23.95 -25.26 -34.49
CA SER A 106 -22.77 -25.78 -35.19
C SER A 106 -22.89 -25.62 -36.71
N LEU A 107 -24.00 -26.04 -37.32
CA LEU A 107 -24.27 -25.93 -38.76
C LEU A 107 -24.37 -24.47 -39.24
N GLU A 108 -24.96 -23.61 -38.42
CA GLU A 108 -25.08 -22.18 -38.72
C GLU A 108 -23.73 -21.48 -38.69
N CYS A 109 -22.86 -21.80 -37.73
CA CYS A 109 -21.49 -21.30 -37.68
C CYS A 109 -20.63 -21.87 -38.80
N LEU A 110 -20.87 -23.12 -39.21
CA LEU A 110 -20.16 -23.75 -40.33
C LEU A 110 -20.44 -23.05 -41.66
N ALA A 111 -21.68 -22.59 -41.88
CA ALA A 111 -22.03 -21.75 -43.02
C ALA A 111 -21.31 -20.39 -42.99
N GLN A 112 -21.20 -19.77 -41.81
CA GLN A 112 -20.43 -18.53 -41.63
C GLN A 112 -18.93 -18.75 -41.86
N LEU A 113 -18.39 -19.88 -41.39
CA LEU A 113 -17.01 -20.28 -41.63
C LEU A 113 -16.73 -20.45 -43.12
N PHE A 114 -17.69 -20.99 -43.88
CA PHE A 114 -17.59 -21.15 -45.32
C PHE A 114 -17.53 -19.80 -46.04
N ASP A 115 -18.34 -18.82 -45.63
CA ASP A 115 -18.25 -17.46 -46.15
C ASP A 115 -16.88 -16.81 -45.85
N ILE A 116 -16.36 -17.00 -44.63
CA ILE A 116 -15.01 -16.56 -44.25
C ILE A 116 -13.97 -17.22 -45.16
N ALA A 117 -14.07 -18.52 -45.38
CA ALA A 117 -13.16 -19.30 -46.22
C ALA A 117 -13.15 -18.81 -47.67
N ARG A 118 -14.32 -18.49 -48.24
CA ARG A 118 -14.43 -17.94 -49.60
C ARG A 118 -13.80 -16.55 -49.70
N TRP A 119 -14.10 -15.68 -48.76
CA TRP A 119 -13.50 -14.34 -48.72
C TRP A 119 -11.98 -14.43 -48.56
N PHE A 120 -11.50 -15.26 -47.62
CA PHE A 120 -10.08 -15.47 -47.38
C PHE A 120 -9.38 -16.01 -48.63
N PHE A 121 -9.95 -17.01 -49.29
CA PHE A 121 -9.37 -17.58 -50.50
C PHE A 121 -9.23 -16.56 -51.64
N VAL A 122 -10.25 -15.73 -51.86
CA VAL A 122 -10.23 -14.73 -52.93
C VAL A 122 -9.34 -13.55 -52.57
N GLN A 123 -9.50 -13.00 -51.37
CA GLN A 123 -8.84 -11.75 -50.99
C GLN A 123 -7.41 -11.95 -50.45
N VAL A 124 -7.16 -13.02 -49.70
CA VAL A 124 -5.87 -13.25 -49.03
C VAL A 124 -5.01 -14.20 -49.86
N ASP A 125 -5.59 -15.30 -50.34
CA ASP A 125 -4.85 -16.25 -51.18
C ASP A 125 -4.93 -15.90 -52.68
N GLY A 126 -5.64 -14.86 -53.13
CA GLY A 126 -5.70 -14.46 -54.54
C GLY A 126 -6.38 -15.49 -55.47
N GLY A 127 -7.27 -16.31 -54.91
CA GLY A 127 -8.09 -17.29 -55.63
C GLY A 127 -9.21 -16.65 -56.46
N LYS A 128 -9.74 -17.41 -57.42
CA LYS A 128 -10.87 -16.97 -58.24
C LYS A 128 -12.19 -17.37 -57.60
N LEU A 129 -13.19 -16.48 -57.64
CA LEU A 129 -14.50 -16.71 -57.00
C LEU A 129 -15.22 -17.94 -57.58
N GLU A 130 -15.07 -18.20 -58.88
CA GLU A 130 -15.68 -19.32 -59.60
C GLU A 130 -15.12 -20.68 -59.16
N ALA A 131 -13.94 -20.69 -58.53
CA ALA A 131 -13.34 -21.89 -57.96
C ALA A 131 -13.89 -22.24 -56.56
N THR A 132 -14.77 -21.41 -56.00
CA THR A 132 -15.45 -21.70 -54.72
C THR A 132 -16.75 -22.46 -54.97
N PRO A 133 -16.99 -23.60 -54.29
CA PRO A 133 -18.23 -24.35 -54.45
C PRO A 133 -19.44 -23.59 -53.86
N LYS A 134 -20.66 -24.10 -54.09
CA LYS A 134 -21.84 -23.66 -53.33
C LYS A 134 -21.87 -24.38 -51.99
N TYR A 135 -22.21 -23.66 -50.92
CA TYR A 135 -22.33 -24.28 -49.60
C TYR A 135 -23.42 -25.34 -49.60
N MET A 136 -23.08 -26.53 -49.09
CA MET A 136 -24.01 -27.61 -48.80
C MET A 136 -23.90 -27.97 -47.32
N PRO A 137 -24.97 -27.83 -46.52
CA PRO A 137 -24.93 -28.26 -45.12
C PRO A 137 -24.63 -29.78 -45.08
N PRO A 138 -23.71 -30.23 -44.21
CA PRO A 138 -23.39 -31.65 -44.11
C PRO A 138 -24.66 -32.42 -43.74
N PRO A 139 -24.97 -33.55 -44.39
CA PRO A 139 -26.17 -34.33 -44.08
C PRO A 139 -26.02 -35.02 -42.72
N PRO A 140 -27.11 -35.21 -41.96
CA PRO A 140 -27.08 -36.09 -40.79
C PRO A 140 -26.82 -37.54 -41.26
N GLU A 141 -25.86 -38.26 -40.65
CA GLU A 141 -25.61 -39.66 -41.02
C GLU A 141 -26.84 -40.54 -40.68
N PRO A 142 -27.22 -41.50 -41.54
CA PRO A 142 -28.32 -42.42 -41.24
C PRO A 142 -27.97 -43.29 -40.03
N ALA A 143 -28.92 -43.48 -39.12
CA ALA A 143 -28.80 -44.26 -37.88
C ALA A 143 -28.53 -45.78 -38.07
N SER A 144 -28.22 -46.25 -39.28
CA SER A 144 -27.98 -47.66 -39.60
C SER A 144 -26.49 -47.98 -39.77
N ALA A 145 -25.69 -47.79 -38.73
CA ALA A 145 -24.45 -48.55 -38.54
C ALA A 145 -24.04 -48.50 -37.07
N ALA A 146 -24.18 -49.64 -36.38
CA ALA A 146 -23.55 -49.89 -35.10
C ALA A 146 -22.01 -49.98 -35.24
N LYS A 147 -21.35 -48.87 -35.60
CA LYS A 147 -19.89 -48.70 -35.66
C LYS A 147 -19.43 -47.34 -35.07
N THR A 148 -20.18 -46.75 -34.16
CA THR A 148 -20.00 -45.35 -33.74
C THR A 148 -18.87 -45.11 -32.72
N LYS A 149 -18.55 -46.04 -31.79
CA LYS A 149 -17.46 -45.78 -30.82
C LYS A 149 -16.06 -45.95 -31.41
N ASP A 150 -15.80 -47.07 -32.08
CA ASP A 150 -14.46 -47.39 -32.61
C ASP A 150 -14.05 -46.48 -33.77
N ALA A 151 -15.01 -45.99 -34.57
CA ALA A 151 -14.76 -45.02 -35.62
C ALA A 151 -14.47 -43.60 -35.06
N LEU A 152 -15.20 -43.16 -34.03
CA LEU A 152 -14.92 -41.88 -33.34
C LEU A 152 -13.59 -41.93 -32.58
N GLU A 153 -13.24 -43.06 -31.98
CA GLU A 153 -12.00 -43.23 -31.23
C GLU A 153 -10.78 -43.27 -32.16
N LYS A 154 -10.89 -43.93 -33.32
CA LYS A 154 -9.90 -43.83 -34.40
C LYS A 154 -9.78 -42.41 -34.96
N LEU A 155 -10.90 -41.68 -35.07
CA LEU A 155 -10.90 -40.28 -35.49
C LEU A 155 -10.19 -39.39 -34.45
N ARG A 156 -10.45 -39.59 -33.16
CA ARG A 156 -9.79 -38.90 -32.03
C ARG A 156 -8.29 -39.20 -31.94
N LEU A 157 -7.88 -40.45 -32.20
CA LEU A 157 -6.46 -40.82 -32.26
C LEU A 157 -5.75 -40.17 -33.45
N ALA A 158 -6.39 -40.12 -34.62
CA ALA A 158 -5.87 -39.42 -35.79
C ALA A 158 -5.77 -37.90 -35.55
N GLU A 159 -6.75 -37.32 -34.85
CA GLU A 159 -6.80 -35.93 -34.43
C GLU A 159 -5.68 -35.57 -33.44
N ALA A 160 -5.52 -36.35 -32.36
CA ALA A 160 -4.47 -36.11 -31.36
C ALA A 160 -3.06 -36.16 -31.98
N LYS A 161 -2.85 -37.10 -32.92
CA LYS A 161 -1.60 -37.18 -33.68
C LYS A 161 -1.39 -35.95 -34.56
N TYR A 162 -2.42 -35.47 -35.23
CA TYR A 162 -2.37 -34.28 -36.08
C TYR A 162 -2.10 -32.99 -35.28
N GLU A 163 -2.77 -32.81 -34.13
CA GLU A 163 -2.55 -31.66 -33.23
C GLU A 163 -1.13 -31.61 -32.67
N SER A 164 -0.54 -32.78 -32.36
CA SER A 164 0.85 -32.85 -31.88
C SER A 164 1.88 -32.42 -32.92
N VAL A 165 1.57 -32.58 -34.21
CA VAL A 165 2.41 -32.18 -35.32
C VAL A 165 2.25 -30.68 -35.59
N LEU A 166 1.02 -30.17 -35.52
CA LEU A 166 0.73 -28.73 -35.66
C LEU A 166 1.42 -27.89 -34.60
N LYS A 167 1.34 -28.29 -33.32
CA LYS A 167 2.01 -27.55 -32.23
C LYS A 167 3.51 -27.42 -32.44
N ARG A 168 4.17 -28.48 -32.93
CA ARG A 168 5.60 -28.44 -33.26
C ARG A 168 5.90 -27.49 -34.41
N LEU A 169 5.06 -27.50 -35.45
CA LEU A 169 5.25 -26.62 -36.62
C LEU A 169 5.05 -25.13 -36.26
N ASP A 170 4.05 -24.82 -35.42
CA ASP A 170 3.72 -23.46 -34.96
C ASP A 170 4.83 -22.86 -34.08
N GLU A 171 5.42 -23.66 -33.19
CA GLU A 171 6.56 -23.24 -32.36
C GLU A 171 7.79 -22.91 -33.21
N GLU A 172 8.01 -23.66 -34.29
CA GLU A 172 9.13 -23.47 -35.21
C GLU A 172 8.93 -22.25 -36.13
N THR A 173 7.70 -22.02 -36.60
CA THR A 173 7.36 -20.82 -37.39
C THR A 173 7.39 -19.55 -36.55
N LYS A 174 6.90 -19.57 -35.30
CA LYS A 174 7.00 -18.41 -34.39
C LYS A 174 8.46 -17.97 -34.17
N LYS A 175 9.37 -18.92 -33.92
CA LYS A 175 10.81 -18.63 -33.75
C LYS A 175 11.43 -18.01 -35.00
N ARG A 176 11.04 -18.46 -36.19
CA ARG A 176 11.54 -17.93 -37.47
C ARG A 176 11.03 -16.51 -37.74
N LEU A 177 9.78 -16.23 -37.40
CA LEU A 177 9.13 -14.91 -37.56
C LEU A 177 9.66 -13.85 -36.59
N GLU A 178 10.00 -14.22 -35.35
CA GLU A 178 10.66 -13.31 -34.40
C GLU A 178 12.04 -12.88 -34.91
N ALA A 179 12.79 -13.78 -35.55
CA ALA A 179 14.09 -13.47 -36.16
C ALA A 179 13.99 -12.55 -37.38
N GLU A 180 12.93 -12.67 -38.18
CA GLU A 180 12.74 -11.87 -39.40
C GLU A 180 12.19 -10.45 -39.11
N ARG A 181 11.39 -10.31 -38.05
CA ARG A 181 10.82 -9.03 -37.57
C ARG A 181 11.86 -8.08 -36.99
N ALA A 182 12.87 -8.61 -36.29
CA ALA A 182 14.00 -7.80 -35.79
C ALA A 182 14.78 -7.11 -36.93
N ALA A 183 14.71 -7.64 -38.16
CA ALA A 183 15.43 -7.11 -39.32
C ALA A 183 14.66 -6.04 -40.12
N THR A 184 13.34 -5.90 -39.94
CA THR A 184 12.48 -5.07 -40.83
C THR A 184 11.90 -3.80 -40.18
N GLU A 185 12.08 -3.57 -38.88
CA GLU A 185 11.43 -2.48 -38.12
C GLU A 185 12.00 -1.06 -38.35
N ALA A 186 12.99 -0.87 -39.22
CA ALA A 186 13.70 0.42 -39.34
C ALA A 186 13.20 1.40 -40.42
N THR A 187 12.17 1.11 -41.23
CA THR A 187 11.99 1.84 -42.51
C THR A 187 10.60 2.32 -42.96
N ARG A 188 9.51 2.21 -42.19
CA ARG A 188 8.16 2.65 -42.68
C ARG A 188 7.50 3.74 -41.82
N THR A 189 6.91 4.74 -42.48
CA THR A 189 6.22 5.87 -41.84
C THR A 189 4.74 5.56 -41.54
N ALA A 190 4.15 6.25 -40.55
CA ALA A 190 2.78 5.98 -40.08
C ALA A 190 1.68 6.35 -41.10
N GLU A 191 1.91 7.35 -41.95
CA GLU A 191 0.94 7.81 -42.97
C GLU A 191 0.82 6.84 -44.15
N GLU A 192 1.94 6.24 -44.57
CA GLU A 192 1.96 5.22 -45.64
C GLU A 192 1.17 3.97 -45.23
N ASN A 193 1.31 3.55 -43.96
CA ASN A 193 0.57 2.41 -43.40
C ASN A 193 -0.94 2.65 -43.38
N ALA A 194 -1.42 3.85 -43.02
CA ALA A 194 -2.86 4.14 -42.94
C ALA A 194 -3.55 4.10 -44.33
N SER A 195 -2.86 4.60 -45.37
CA SER A 195 -3.35 4.58 -46.76
C SER A 195 -3.44 3.15 -47.33
N GLU A 196 -2.45 2.30 -47.03
CA GLU A 196 -2.40 0.91 -47.48
C GLU A 196 -3.53 0.06 -46.84
N LEU A 197 -3.77 0.22 -45.53
CA LEU A 197 -4.85 -0.48 -44.82
C LEU A 197 -6.23 -0.12 -45.36
N THR A 198 -6.44 1.14 -45.71
CA THR A 198 -7.72 1.62 -46.28
C THR A 198 -8.00 0.97 -47.65
N LYS A 199 -6.98 0.86 -48.50
CA LYS A 199 -7.09 0.16 -49.80
C LYS A 199 -7.44 -1.31 -49.64
N LEU A 200 -6.75 -2.01 -48.73
CA LEU A 200 -7.03 -3.43 -48.43
C LEU A 200 -8.49 -3.65 -48.01
N ARG A 201 -9.04 -2.72 -47.21
CA ARG A 201 -10.44 -2.76 -46.80
C ARG A 201 -11.40 -2.54 -47.95
N GLU A 202 -11.13 -1.58 -48.83
CA GLU A 202 -11.98 -1.32 -50.00
C GLU A 202 -12.01 -2.52 -50.96
N GLU A 203 -10.85 -3.13 -51.23
CA GLU A 203 -10.75 -4.33 -52.05
C GLU A 203 -11.48 -5.52 -51.41
N GLY A 204 -11.22 -5.75 -50.13
CA GLY A 204 -11.92 -6.78 -49.37
C GLY A 204 -13.43 -6.56 -49.33
N GLN A 205 -13.90 -5.31 -49.29
CA GLN A 205 -15.31 -4.94 -49.29
C GLN A 205 -15.97 -5.24 -50.64
N LYS A 206 -15.26 -5.05 -51.77
CA LYS A 206 -15.75 -5.45 -53.09
C LYS A 206 -15.97 -6.96 -53.16
N VAL A 207 -15.03 -7.75 -52.63
CA VAL A 207 -15.15 -9.21 -52.56
C VAL A 207 -16.31 -9.63 -51.66
N ALA A 208 -16.43 -9.05 -50.46
CA ALA A 208 -17.54 -9.35 -49.54
C ALA A 208 -18.92 -9.00 -50.13
N SER A 209 -19.00 -7.95 -50.95
CA SER A 209 -20.23 -7.54 -51.63
C SER A 209 -20.58 -8.49 -52.79
N ALA A 210 -19.60 -8.93 -53.57
CA ALA A 210 -19.77 -9.94 -54.61
C ALA A 210 -20.17 -11.33 -54.05
N LEU A 211 -19.86 -11.57 -52.77
CA LEU A 211 -20.24 -12.78 -52.03
C LEU A 211 -21.64 -12.71 -51.37
N GLU A 212 -22.38 -11.60 -51.53
CA GLU A 212 -23.75 -11.41 -51.04
C GLU A 212 -23.96 -11.69 -49.53
N PHE A 213 -23.03 -11.26 -48.68
CA PHE A 213 -23.12 -11.51 -47.24
C PHE A 213 -24.36 -10.87 -46.59
N ASN A 214 -25.20 -11.69 -45.93
CA ASN A 214 -26.41 -11.22 -45.22
C ASN A 214 -26.08 -10.59 -43.85
N GLU A 215 -25.88 -9.28 -43.86
CA GLU A 215 -25.57 -8.44 -42.68
C GLU A 215 -26.65 -8.54 -41.58
N ALA A 216 -27.94 -8.45 -41.95
CA ALA A 216 -29.05 -8.39 -41.00
C ALA A 216 -29.15 -9.66 -40.14
N THR A 217 -28.92 -10.83 -40.76
CA THR A 217 -28.91 -12.12 -40.06
C THR A 217 -27.71 -12.24 -39.12
N THR A 218 -26.54 -11.76 -39.57
CA THR A 218 -25.31 -11.79 -38.78
C THR A 218 -25.43 -10.90 -37.53
N ARG A 219 -25.98 -9.68 -37.69
CA ARG A 219 -26.25 -8.77 -36.58
C ARG A 219 -27.19 -9.37 -35.54
N ARG A 220 -28.33 -9.92 -35.98
CA ARG A 220 -29.33 -10.53 -35.09
C ARG A 220 -28.67 -11.63 -34.25
N ARG A 221 -27.88 -12.50 -34.89
CA ARG A 221 -27.12 -13.55 -34.21
C ARG A 221 -26.12 -13.02 -33.18
N LEU A 222 -25.41 -11.92 -33.47
CA LEU A 222 -24.46 -11.34 -32.51
C LEU A 222 -25.16 -10.83 -31.25
N ILE A 223 -26.33 -10.21 -31.41
CA ILE A 223 -27.17 -9.71 -30.31
C ILE A 223 -27.75 -10.88 -29.52
N ASP A 224 -28.34 -11.86 -30.19
CA ASP A 224 -28.90 -13.07 -29.57
C ASP A 224 -27.84 -13.82 -28.75
N GLN A 225 -26.64 -14.01 -29.31
CA GLN A 225 -25.51 -14.63 -28.59
C GLN A 225 -25.06 -13.81 -27.37
N ALA A 226 -25.13 -12.48 -27.43
CA ALA A 226 -24.78 -11.62 -26.29
C ALA A 226 -25.82 -11.70 -25.18
N LEU A 227 -27.10 -11.73 -25.53
CA LEU A 227 -28.19 -11.94 -24.59
C LEU A 227 -28.12 -13.33 -23.95
N LEU A 228 -27.87 -14.37 -24.75
CA LEU A 228 -27.67 -15.74 -24.24
C LEU A 228 -26.47 -15.84 -23.29
N ALA A 229 -25.35 -15.17 -23.61
CA ALA A 229 -24.15 -15.14 -22.77
C ALA A 229 -24.41 -14.44 -21.42
N ALA A 230 -25.28 -13.42 -21.41
CA ALA A 230 -25.77 -12.75 -20.20
C ALA A 230 -26.89 -13.54 -19.46
N GLY A 231 -27.22 -14.75 -19.93
CA GLY A 231 -28.17 -15.66 -19.27
C GLY A 231 -29.62 -15.54 -19.73
N TRP A 232 -29.96 -14.67 -20.68
CA TRP A 232 -31.33 -14.50 -21.16
C TRP A 232 -31.85 -15.71 -21.94
N ASN A 233 -33.16 -15.94 -21.89
CA ASN A 233 -33.84 -16.92 -22.75
C ASN A 233 -34.35 -16.25 -24.04
N VAL A 234 -33.58 -16.34 -25.12
CA VAL A 234 -33.89 -15.73 -26.42
C VAL A 234 -34.57 -16.75 -27.34
N GLY A 235 -35.71 -16.38 -27.92
CA GLY A 235 -36.46 -17.26 -28.83
C GLY A 235 -35.85 -17.33 -30.23
N ILE A 236 -35.97 -18.48 -30.87
CA ILE A 236 -35.35 -18.75 -32.17
C ILE A 236 -36.13 -18.04 -33.29
N HIS A 237 -35.43 -17.51 -34.29
CA HIS A 237 -36.00 -16.90 -35.50
C HIS A 237 -37.00 -15.76 -35.24
N GLY A 238 -36.70 -14.86 -34.30
CA GLY A 238 -37.60 -13.72 -34.02
C GLY A 238 -38.78 -14.06 -33.11
N LYS A 239 -38.88 -15.30 -32.60
CA LYS A 239 -39.94 -15.67 -31.66
C LYS A 239 -39.70 -15.01 -30.29
N SER A 240 -40.77 -14.50 -29.72
CA SER A 240 -40.76 -13.97 -28.35
C SER A 240 -40.83 -15.11 -27.32
N THR A 241 -40.12 -14.95 -26.21
CA THR A 241 -40.23 -15.80 -25.00
C THR A 241 -40.90 -15.01 -23.87
N GLU A 242 -40.98 -15.56 -22.66
CA GLU A 242 -41.43 -14.80 -21.48
C GLU A 242 -40.39 -13.74 -21.07
N GLN A 243 -39.10 -14.05 -21.17
CA GLN A 243 -38.02 -13.14 -20.75
C GLN A 243 -37.58 -12.14 -21.83
N VAL A 244 -37.71 -12.49 -23.12
CA VAL A 244 -37.24 -11.66 -24.25
C VAL A 244 -38.33 -11.58 -25.31
N LYS A 245 -38.93 -10.40 -25.46
CA LYS A 245 -39.81 -10.10 -26.59
C LYS A 245 -38.98 -9.53 -27.74
N GLN A 246 -39.24 -10.00 -28.96
CA GLN A 246 -38.56 -9.56 -30.18
C GLN A 246 -39.57 -8.87 -31.10
N GLU A 247 -39.16 -7.76 -31.73
CA GLU A 247 -40.00 -6.95 -32.62
C GLU A 247 -41.33 -6.54 -31.94
N LEU A 248 -41.25 -6.05 -30.70
CA LEU A 248 -42.42 -5.67 -29.92
C LEU A 248 -42.99 -4.35 -30.44
N LYS A 249 -44.24 -4.40 -30.92
CA LYS A 249 -44.96 -3.21 -31.37
C LYS A 249 -45.28 -2.29 -30.19
N LEU A 250 -45.01 -1.00 -30.37
CA LEU A 250 -45.26 0.07 -29.41
C LEU A 250 -46.10 1.16 -30.08
N THR A 251 -47.01 1.76 -29.31
CA THR A 251 -47.92 2.82 -29.75
C THR A 251 -47.72 4.08 -28.90
N GLY A 252 -48.09 5.26 -29.42
CA GLY A 252 -47.94 6.53 -28.72
C GLY A 252 -46.54 7.16 -28.85
N LEU A 253 -45.82 6.82 -29.91
CA LEU A 253 -44.49 7.34 -30.23
C LEU A 253 -44.58 8.66 -31.01
N PRO A 254 -43.54 9.52 -30.97
CA PRO A 254 -43.49 10.79 -31.70
C PRO A 254 -43.16 10.56 -33.20
N THR A 255 -43.82 9.59 -33.83
CA THR A 255 -43.72 9.26 -35.26
C THR A 255 -45.01 9.70 -35.97
N PRO A 256 -44.98 9.96 -37.28
CA PRO A 256 -46.19 10.36 -38.02
C PRO A 256 -47.36 9.36 -37.91
N SER A 257 -47.07 8.07 -37.73
CA SER A 257 -48.07 7.02 -37.52
C SER A 257 -48.47 6.84 -36.05
N GLY A 258 -47.70 7.34 -35.10
CA GLY A 258 -47.82 7.02 -33.67
C GLY A 258 -47.30 5.63 -33.29
N ASP A 259 -46.86 4.83 -34.26
CA ASP A 259 -46.46 3.43 -34.11
C ASP A 259 -44.94 3.23 -34.31
N GLY A 260 -44.41 2.17 -33.70
CA GLY A 260 -43.03 1.72 -33.84
C GLY A 260 -42.84 0.30 -33.32
N SER A 261 -41.62 -0.24 -33.43
CA SER A 261 -41.31 -1.59 -32.99
C SER A 261 -39.93 -1.63 -32.35
N ALA A 262 -39.86 -1.97 -31.06
CA ALA A 262 -38.59 -2.20 -30.38
C ALA A 262 -38.00 -3.54 -30.82
N ASP A 263 -36.70 -3.58 -31.16
CA ASP A 263 -36.05 -4.81 -31.61
C ASP A 263 -36.07 -5.89 -30.51
N TYR A 264 -35.72 -5.52 -29.27
CA TYR A 264 -35.85 -6.41 -28.11
C TYR A 264 -36.37 -5.66 -26.88
N VAL A 265 -37.17 -6.36 -26.07
CA VAL A 265 -37.55 -5.93 -24.72
C VAL A 265 -37.32 -7.09 -23.76
N LEU A 266 -36.58 -6.81 -22.69
CA LEU A 266 -36.20 -7.77 -21.66
C LEU A 266 -37.14 -7.63 -20.46
N TYR A 267 -37.65 -8.74 -19.93
CA TYR A 267 -38.67 -8.78 -18.88
C TYR A 267 -38.20 -9.47 -17.59
N GLY A 268 -38.62 -8.91 -16.46
CA GLY A 268 -38.41 -9.44 -15.11
C GLY A 268 -39.32 -10.62 -14.77
N ASP A 269 -39.07 -11.28 -13.63
CA ASP A 269 -39.97 -12.33 -13.12
C ASP A 269 -41.36 -11.79 -12.74
N ASP A 270 -41.47 -10.49 -12.49
CA ASP A 270 -42.71 -9.77 -12.21
C ASP A 270 -43.52 -9.40 -13.48
N GLY A 271 -43.03 -9.77 -14.66
CA GLY A 271 -43.65 -9.46 -15.95
C GLY A 271 -43.50 -8.00 -16.38
N LYS A 272 -42.65 -7.21 -15.73
CA LYS A 272 -42.39 -5.80 -16.11
C LYS A 272 -41.15 -5.67 -17.00
N PRO A 273 -41.09 -4.62 -17.86
CA PRO A 273 -39.94 -4.42 -18.74
C PRO A 273 -38.75 -3.90 -17.94
N LEU A 274 -37.65 -4.65 -17.98
CA LEU A 274 -36.37 -4.29 -17.36
C LEU A 274 -35.48 -3.49 -18.29
N ALA A 275 -35.47 -3.82 -19.58
CA ALA A 275 -34.65 -3.11 -20.56
C ALA A 275 -35.26 -3.14 -21.97
N VAL A 276 -34.91 -2.15 -22.78
CA VAL A 276 -35.22 -2.07 -24.21
C VAL A 276 -33.94 -1.98 -25.02
N ILE A 277 -33.87 -2.67 -26.16
CA ILE A 277 -32.70 -2.70 -27.03
C ILE A 277 -33.10 -2.26 -28.44
N GLU A 278 -32.45 -1.22 -28.94
CA GLU A 278 -32.55 -0.77 -30.34
C GLU A 278 -31.31 -1.17 -31.14
N ALA A 279 -31.51 -1.82 -32.28
CA ALA A 279 -30.44 -2.31 -33.14
C ALA A 279 -30.32 -1.51 -34.45
N LYS A 280 -29.15 -0.94 -34.69
CA LYS A 280 -28.78 -0.35 -35.99
C LYS A 280 -28.06 -1.36 -36.87
N LYS A 281 -27.99 -1.07 -38.17
CA LYS A 281 -27.15 -1.86 -39.10
C LYS A 281 -25.73 -1.90 -38.55
N THR A 282 -25.04 -3.03 -38.64
CA THR A 282 -23.70 -3.18 -38.03
C THR A 282 -22.75 -2.14 -38.56
N ALA A 283 -22.79 -1.90 -39.88
CA ALA A 283 -22.02 -0.86 -40.57
C ALA A 283 -22.38 0.59 -40.20
N LYS A 284 -23.38 0.82 -39.35
CA LYS A 284 -23.76 2.16 -38.87
C LYS A 284 -23.38 2.31 -37.41
N ASP A 285 -23.08 3.56 -37.04
CA ASP A 285 -22.86 3.94 -35.67
C ASP A 285 -24.10 3.65 -34.80
N ALA A 286 -23.92 2.85 -33.75
CA ALA A 286 -24.96 2.47 -32.79
C ALA A 286 -25.59 3.69 -32.11
N ARG A 287 -24.83 4.78 -31.89
CA ARG A 287 -25.29 6.01 -31.22
C ARG A 287 -26.50 6.66 -31.90
N ARG A 288 -26.67 6.42 -33.21
CA ARG A 288 -27.85 6.90 -33.96
C ARG A 288 -29.17 6.28 -33.49
N GLY A 289 -29.13 5.17 -32.75
CA GLY A 289 -30.31 4.53 -32.16
C GLY A 289 -30.69 5.04 -30.78
N GLY A 290 -29.85 5.84 -30.11
CA GLY A 290 -30.06 6.22 -28.71
C GLY A 290 -31.39 6.93 -28.45
N GLU A 291 -31.72 7.93 -29.26
CA GLU A 291 -32.97 8.70 -29.08
C GLU A 291 -34.22 7.86 -29.38
N GLN A 292 -34.16 6.95 -30.36
CA GLN A 292 -35.25 6.03 -30.65
C GLN A 292 -35.46 5.02 -29.51
N ALA A 293 -34.36 4.49 -28.96
CA ALA A 293 -34.41 3.60 -27.80
C ALA A 293 -35.01 4.29 -26.57
N ARG A 294 -34.68 5.58 -26.35
CA ARG A 294 -35.27 6.42 -25.30
C ARG A 294 -36.78 6.60 -25.49
N GLN A 295 -37.23 6.87 -26.72
CA GLN A 295 -38.66 6.98 -27.03
C GLN A 295 -39.42 5.67 -26.80
N TYR A 296 -38.79 4.52 -27.09
CA TYR A 296 -39.37 3.22 -26.78
C TYR A 296 -39.47 2.98 -25.27
N ALA A 297 -38.46 3.37 -24.51
CA ALA A 297 -38.55 3.35 -23.06
C ALA A 297 -39.69 4.27 -22.55
N ASP A 298 -39.90 5.46 -23.15
CA ASP A 298 -40.98 6.39 -22.75
C ASP A 298 -42.36 5.76 -22.98
N ALA A 299 -42.54 5.05 -24.10
CA ALA A 299 -43.78 4.33 -24.40
C ALA A 299 -44.02 3.16 -23.43
N LEU A 300 -42.98 2.38 -23.14
CA LEU A 300 -43.06 1.25 -22.19
C LEU A 300 -43.35 1.72 -20.76
N GLU A 301 -42.73 2.83 -20.34
CA GLU A 301 -42.98 3.44 -19.03
C GLU A 301 -44.42 3.92 -18.90
N LYS A 302 -44.97 4.60 -19.92
CA LYS A 302 -46.38 5.00 -19.93
C LYS A 302 -47.33 3.80 -19.85
N ALA A 303 -46.97 2.68 -20.49
CA ALA A 303 -47.82 1.49 -20.53
C ALA A 303 -47.73 0.64 -19.25
N THR A 304 -46.57 0.60 -18.59
CA THR A 304 -46.30 -0.36 -17.50
C THR A 304 -45.99 0.29 -16.15
N GLY A 305 -45.82 1.60 -16.11
CA GLY A 305 -45.42 2.36 -14.92
C GLY A 305 -43.96 2.16 -14.51
N VAL A 306 -43.15 1.45 -15.28
CA VAL A 306 -41.73 1.20 -15.00
C VAL A 306 -40.88 1.66 -16.17
N ARG A 307 -39.88 2.50 -15.88
CA ARG A 307 -38.86 2.92 -16.83
C ARG A 307 -37.89 1.77 -17.13
N PRO A 308 -37.83 1.20 -18.34
CA PRO A 308 -36.80 0.20 -18.65
C PRO A 308 -35.43 0.86 -18.85
N VAL A 309 -34.34 0.12 -18.60
CA VAL A 309 -32.97 0.52 -18.95
C VAL A 309 -32.81 0.51 -20.48
N ILE A 310 -32.12 1.52 -21.02
CA ILE A 310 -32.01 1.69 -22.47
C ILE A 310 -30.68 1.12 -22.96
N PHE A 311 -30.75 0.22 -23.94
CA PHE A 311 -29.59 -0.21 -24.72
C PHE A 311 -29.76 0.14 -26.19
N PHE A 312 -28.65 0.46 -26.83
CA PHE A 312 -28.60 0.59 -28.28
C PHE A 312 -27.29 0.01 -28.81
N THR A 313 -27.38 -0.70 -29.93
CA THR A 313 -26.28 -1.50 -30.44
C THR A 313 -26.29 -1.59 -31.96
N ASN A 314 -25.14 -1.91 -32.54
CA ASN A 314 -25.01 -2.33 -33.94
C ASN A 314 -24.66 -3.84 -34.04
N GLY A 315 -24.67 -4.57 -32.91
CA GLY A 315 -24.27 -5.97 -32.78
C GLY A 315 -22.84 -6.18 -32.26
N ILE A 316 -21.96 -5.17 -32.37
CA ILE A 316 -20.59 -5.20 -31.84
C ILE A 316 -20.47 -4.24 -30.66
N ASP A 317 -20.77 -2.96 -30.91
CA ASP A 317 -20.75 -1.93 -29.90
C ASP A 317 -22.09 -1.93 -29.17
N VAL A 318 -22.03 -2.02 -27.85
CA VAL A 318 -23.20 -1.95 -26.98
C VAL A 318 -23.06 -0.68 -26.15
N PHE A 319 -24.11 0.12 -26.13
CA PHE A 319 -24.21 1.28 -25.26
C PHE A 319 -25.37 1.09 -24.30
N LEU A 320 -25.17 1.55 -23.06
CA LEU A 320 -26.16 1.58 -22.01
C LEU A 320 -26.45 3.03 -21.65
N TRP A 321 -27.74 3.37 -21.54
CA TRP A 321 -28.22 4.65 -21.04
C TRP A 321 -29.20 4.43 -19.88
N ASP A 322 -28.79 4.84 -18.68
CA ASP A 322 -29.63 4.85 -17.47
C ASP A 322 -30.07 6.30 -17.19
N ASP A 323 -30.97 6.78 -18.05
CA ASP A 323 -31.48 8.15 -17.99
C ASP A 323 -32.29 8.45 -16.73
N ALA A 324 -32.97 7.43 -16.19
CA ALA A 324 -33.74 7.50 -14.95
C ALA A 324 -32.91 7.97 -13.74
N GLN A 325 -31.61 7.65 -13.74
CA GLN A 325 -30.67 8.06 -12.69
C GLN A 325 -29.81 9.27 -13.09
N GLY A 326 -30.06 9.90 -14.25
CA GLY A 326 -29.32 11.06 -14.72
C GLY A 326 -27.94 10.75 -15.33
N TYR A 327 -27.60 9.48 -15.55
CA TYR A 327 -26.33 9.11 -16.18
C TYR A 327 -26.37 9.33 -17.70
N PRO A 328 -25.30 9.87 -18.31
CA PRO A 328 -25.16 9.88 -19.76
C PRO A 328 -24.97 8.45 -20.28
N TYR A 329 -25.26 8.24 -21.57
CA TYR A 329 -25.00 6.96 -22.20
C TYR A 329 -23.49 6.67 -22.24
N ARG A 330 -23.13 5.39 -22.11
CA ARG A 330 -21.74 4.92 -22.10
C ARG A 330 -21.61 3.60 -22.83
N LYS A 331 -20.41 3.32 -23.34
CA LYS A 331 -20.08 2.04 -23.98
C LYS A 331 -19.90 0.96 -22.92
N VAL A 332 -20.48 -0.20 -23.14
CA VAL A 332 -20.34 -1.40 -22.31
C VAL A 332 -19.94 -2.59 -23.18
N TYR A 333 -19.36 -3.64 -22.58
CA TYR A 333 -18.84 -4.80 -23.32
C TYR A 333 -19.85 -5.96 -23.45
N GLY A 334 -21.07 -5.78 -22.99
CA GLY A 334 -22.12 -6.79 -23.01
C GLY A 334 -23.45 -6.28 -22.51
N PHE A 335 -24.45 -7.16 -22.50
CA PHE A 335 -25.73 -6.90 -21.85
C PHE A 335 -25.68 -7.35 -20.39
N TYR A 336 -26.46 -6.67 -19.56
CA TYR A 336 -26.61 -7.04 -18.16
C TYR A 336 -27.42 -8.33 -18.05
N SER A 337 -27.11 -9.15 -17.05
CA SER A 337 -27.94 -10.29 -16.69
C SER A 337 -29.28 -9.83 -16.11
N LYS A 338 -30.24 -10.76 -16.02
CA LYS A 338 -31.54 -10.49 -15.41
C LYS A 338 -31.43 -9.95 -13.98
N ASP A 339 -30.68 -10.62 -13.10
CA ASP A 339 -30.46 -10.18 -11.71
C ASP A 339 -29.80 -8.80 -11.64
N SER A 340 -28.83 -8.52 -12.52
CA SER A 340 -28.18 -7.20 -12.59
C SER A 340 -29.15 -6.09 -13.02
N LEU A 341 -30.05 -6.35 -13.98
CA LEU A 341 -31.07 -5.38 -14.37
C LEU A 341 -32.16 -5.20 -13.31
N GLU A 342 -32.63 -6.28 -12.68
CA GLU A 342 -33.59 -6.20 -11.58
C GLU A 342 -33.03 -5.38 -10.42
N TYR A 343 -31.76 -5.60 -10.07
CA TYR A 343 -31.09 -4.79 -9.05
C TYR A 343 -30.98 -3.32 -9.46
N LEU A 344 -30.57 -3.03 -10.71
CA LEU A 344 -30.43 -1.65 -11.20
C LEU A 344 -31.78 -0.91 -11.20
N VAL A 345 -32.88 -1.58 -11.54
CA VAL A 345 -34.23 -1.01 -11.46
C VAL A 345 -34.67 -0.84 -10.00
N HIS A 346 -34.44 -1.83 -9.14
CA HIS A 346 -34.76 -1.76 -7.70
C HIS A 346 -34.00 -0.62 -7.00
N GLN A 347 -32.75 -0.38 -7.40
CA GLN A 347 -31.93 0.70 -6.86
C GLN A 347 -32.61 2.07 -6.99
N ARG A 348 -33.39 2.33 -8.05
CA ARG A 348 -34.08 3.61 -8.24
C ARG A 348 -35.06 3.98 -7.13
N ILE A 349 -35.56 2.99 -6.39
CA ILE A 349 -36.49 3.17 -5.27
C ILE A 349 -35.72 3.17 -3.93
N GLY A 350 -34.67 2.33 -3.82
CA GLY A 350 -33.93 2.10 -2.57
C GLY A 350 -32.71 3.00 -2.34
N LYS A 351 -32.27 3.75 -3.36
CA LYS A 351 -31.06 4.58 -3.32
C LYS A 351 -31.28 5.83 -2.47
N LYS A 352 -30.57 5.93 -1.35
CA LYS A 352 -30.57 7.09 -0.45
C LYS A 352 -29.52 8.11 -0.91
N ALA A 353 -29.74 9.39 -0.63
CA ALA A 353 -28.70 10.39 -0.76
C ALA A 353 -27.53 10.03 0.18
N LEU A 354 -26.31 9.99 -0.35
CA LEU A 354 -25.09 9.67 0.40
C LEU A 354 -24.79 10.73 1.45
N ALA A 355 -25.19 11.98 1.22
CA ALA A 355 -25.14 13.04 2.24
C ALA A 355 -25.90 12.70 3.54
N HIS A 356 -26.83 11.74 3.51
CA HIS A 356 -27.62 11.30 4.67
C HIS A 356 -27.18 9.95 5.25
N VAL A 357 -26.12 9.33 4.69
CA VAL A 357 -25.61 8.04 5.16
C VAL A 357 -24.22 8.24 5.74
N GLU A 358 -24.17 8.25 7.07
CA GLU A 358 -22.99 8.66 7.81
C GLU A 358 -21.94 7.54 7.83
N PRO A 359 -20.64 7.85 7.64
CA PRO A 359 -19.58 6.86 7.79
C PRO A 359 -19.54 6.30 9.21
N ASN A 360 -19.35 4.98 9.32
CA ASN A 360 -19.22 4.34 10.62
C ASN A 360 -17.86 4.69 11.25
N LEU A 361 -17.90 5.44 12.36
CA LEU A 361 -16.73 5.94 13.07
C LEU A 361 -15.82 4.83 13.61
N ALA A 362 -16.37 3.63 13.88
CA ALA A 362 -15.57 2.48 14.27
C ALA A 362 -14.62 2.01 13.14
N ILE A 363 -15.04 2.19 11.88
CA ILE A 363 -14.24 1.83 10.70
C ILE A 363 -13.21 2.92 10.40
N ALA A 364 -13.70 4.16 10.27
CA ALA A 364 -12.89 5.34 9.94
C ALA A 364 -13.26 6.49 10.87
N GLY A 365 -12.42 6.78 11.86
CA GLY A 365 -12.68 7.80 12.88
C GLY A 365 -11.85 9.08 12.73
N ARG A 366 -10.87 9.13 11.81
CA ARG A 366 -10.03 10.31 11.62
C ARG A 366 -10.68 11.28 10.62
N MET A 367 -10.59 12.59 10.87
CA MET A 367 -11.25 13.61 10.02
C MET A 367 -10.89 13.48 8.54
N TYR A 368 -9.61 13.32 8.19
CA TYR A 368 -9.20 13.16 6.80
C TYR A 368 -9.74 11.86 6.15
N GLN A 369 -10.02 10.82 6.95
CA GLN A 369 -10.64 9.59 6.45
C GLN A 369 -12.12 9.82 6.16
N LEU A 370 -12.82 10.51 7.05
CA LEU A 370 -14.22 10.90 6.87
C LEU A 370 -14.37 11.85 5.66
N GLU A 371 -13.48 12.83 5.54
CA GLU A 371 -13.39 13.75 4.41
C GLU A 371 -13.18 13.00 3.10
N ALA A 372 -12.27 12.03 3.06
CA ALA A 372 -12.04 11.21 1.87
C ALA A 372 -13.28 10.41 1.45
N VAL A 373 -13.98 9.78 2.41
CA VAL A 373 -15.24 9.06 2.13
C VAL A 373 -16.30 10.00 1.59
N LYS A 374 -16.47 11.18 2.21
CA LYS A 374 -17.46 12.17 1.79
C LYS A 374 -17.16 12.75 0.41
N ARG A 375 -15.91 13.08 0.08
CA ARG A 375 -15.55 13.54 -1.27
C ARG A 375 -15.87 12.52 -2.35
N VAL A 376 -15.63 11.24 -2.10
CA VAL A 376 -15.98 10.19 -3.06
C VAL A 376 -17.50 10.07 -3.20
N CYS A 377 -18.24 10.17 -2.09
CA CYS A 377 -19.71 10.17 -2.11
C CYS A 377 -20.28 11.35 -2.92
N GLU A 378 -19.84 12.58 -2.63
CA GLU A 378 -20.24 13.82 -3.34
C GLU A 378 -19.93 13.73 -4.84
N ARG A 379 -18.78 13.16 -5.19
CA ARG A 379 -18.39 12.91 -6.59
C ARG A 379 -19.32 11.91 -7.27
N PHE A 380 -19.69 10.81 -6.61
CA PHE A 380 -20.64 9.83 -7.15
C PHE A 380 -22.07 10.38 -7.27
N GLU A 381 -22.51 11.22 -6.34
CA GLU A 381 -23.78 11.96 -6.43
C GLU A 381 -23.81 12.93 -7.61
N SER A 382 -22.64 13.48 -7.98
CA SER A 382 -22.46 14.32 -9.16
C SER A 382 -22.37 13.53 -10.48
N ASN A 383 -22.81 12.26 -10.49
CA ASN A 383 -22.82 11.35 -11.64
C ASN A 383 -21.44 10.97 -12.22
N PHE A 384 -20.35 11.31 -11.55
CA PHE A 384 -19.05 10.71 -11.88
C PHE A 384 -19.04 9.24 -11.44
N ARG A 385 -18.40 8.38 -12.23
CA ARG A 385 -18.31 6.94 -11.94
C ARG A 385 -16.95 6.49 -11.44
N LYS A 386 -15.97 7.39 -11.38
CA LYS A 386 -14.58 7.09 -11.02
C LYS A 386 -14.05 8.08 -9.99
N ALA A 387 -13.28 7.60 -9.03
CA ALA A 387 -12.60 8.42 -8.02
C ALA A 387 -11.18 7.91 -7.73
N LEU A 388 -10.31 8.82 -7.30
CA LEU A 388 -8.94 8.50 -6.90
C LEU A 388 -8.66 9.06 -5.51
N VAL A 389 -8.27 8.19 -4.58
CA VAL A 389 -7.84 8.56 -3.23
C VAL A 389 -6.35 8.31 -3.10
N VAL A 390 -5.61 9.39 -2.86
CA VAL A 390 -4.16 9.38 -2.66
C VAL A 390 -3.88 9.52 -1.17
N GLN A 391 -3.27 8.49 -0.57
CA GLN A 391 -3.02 8.45 0.87
C GLN A 391 -1.68 7.80 1.18
N ALA A 392 -0.87 8.50 1.98
CA ALA A 392 0.42 8.00 2.44
C ALA A 392 0.32 6.60 3.08
N THR A 393 1.39 5.82 2.95
CA THR A 393 1.44 4.49 3.56
C THR A 393 1.37 4.60 5.09
N GLY A 394 0.48 3.82 5.71
CA GLY A 394 0.26 3.84 7.16
C GLY A 394 -0.89 4.74 7.64
N THR A 395 -1.56 5.50 6.76
CA THR A 395 -2.68 6.39 7.15
C THR A 395 -4.06 5.71 7.11
N GLY A 396 -4.14 4.41 6.83
CA GLY A 396 -5.38 3.64 6.90
C GLY A 396 -6.22 3.60 5.61
N LYS A 397 -5.58 3.56 4.43
CA LYS A 397 -6.24 3.39 3.11
C LYS A 397 -7.32 2.32 3.10
N THR A 398 -7.02 1.12 3.62
CA THR A 398 -7.95 0.00 3.66
C THR A 398 -9.19 0.30 4.51
N ARG A 399 -9.05 1.08 5.60
CA ARG A 399 -10.18 1.52 6.43
C ARG A 399 -11.08 2.51 5.69
N VAL A 400 -10.50 3.46 4.94
CA VAL A 400 -11.28 4.38 4.07
C VAL A 400 -12.05 3.60 3.03
N ALA A 401 -11.42 2.62 2.39
CA ALA A 401 -12.05 1.77 1.38
C ALA A 401 -13.27 1.02 1.92
N ILE A 402 -13.12 0.42 3.11
CA ILE A 402 -14.17 -0.38 3.74
C ILE A 402 -15.28 0.51 4.29
N SER A 403 -14.95 1.68 4.83
CA SER A 403 -15.94 2.68 5.25
C SER A 403 -16.77 3.16 4.05
N LEU A 404 -16.13 3.39 2.90
CA LEU A 404 -16.83 3.71 1.66
C LEU A 404 -17.75 2.56 1.21
N CYS A 405 -17.26 1.31 1.27
CA CYS A 405 -18.07 0.13 0.96
C CYS A 405 -19.33 0.04 1.85
N ASP A 406 -19.16 0.20 3.16
CA ASP A 406 -20.24 0.20 4.14
C ASP A 406 -21.28 1.31 3.86
N VAL A 407 -20.83 2.55 3.65
CA VAL A 407 -21.71 3.68 3.33
C VAL A 407 -22.51 3.42 2.05
N LEU A 408 -21.84 3.03 0.97
CA LEU A 408 -22.51 2.82 -0.32
C LEU A 408 -23.49 1.62 -0.25
N MET A 409 -23.18 0.56 0.50
CA MET A 409 -24.09 -0.57 0.70
C MET A 409 -25.33 -0.17 1.51
N ARG A 410 -25.15 0.51 2.65
CA ARG A 410 -26.27 0.97 3.50
C ARG A 410 -27.15 2.02 2.80
N ALA A 411 -26.56 2.76 1.86
CA ALA A 411 -27.26 3.72 1.01
C ALA A 411 -28.00 3.08 -0.17
N GLY A 412 -27.84 1.78 -0.43
CA GLY A 412 -28.43 1.11 -1.59
C GLY A 412 -27.76 1.45 -2.93
N TRP A 413 -26.55 2.02 -2.91
CA TRP A 413 -25.78 2.33 -4.12
C TRP A 413 -25.06 1.11 -4.69
N VAL A 414 -24.72 0.12 -3.85
CA VAL A 414 -24.00 -1.10 -4.24
C VAL A 414 -24.51 -2.32 -3.48
N LYS A 415 -24.59 -3.46 -4.18
CA LYS A 415 -24.91 -4.78 -3.64
C LYS A 415 -23.69 -5.70 -3.73
N ARG A 416 -22.91 -5.60 -4.80
CA ARG A 416 -21.76 -6.46 -5.11
C ARG A 416 -20.49 -5.64 -5.31
N ILE A 417 -19.48 -5.91 -4.50
CA ILE A 417 -18.20 -5.21 -4.46
C ILE A 417 -17.08 -6.15 -4.88
N LEU A 418 -16.22 -5.68 -5.77
CA LEU A 418 -14.96 -6.32 -6.11
C LEU A 418 -13.78 -5.52 -5.51
N PHE A 419 -13.07 -6.12 -4.57
CA PHE A 419 -11.85 -5.56 -3.97
C PHE A 419 -10.61 -6.23 -4.60
N LEU A 420 -9.84 -5.45 -5.36
CA LEU A 420 -8.65 -5.88 -6.08
C LEU A 420 -7.38 -5.44 -5.38
N CYS A 421 -6.47 -6.40 -5.20
CA CYS A 421 -5.13 -6.16 -4.69
C CYS A 421 -4.06 -6.69 -5.66
N ASP A 422 -2.85 -6.13 -5.60
CA ASP A 422 -1.71 -6.65 -6.36
C ASP A 422 -1.22 -8.02 -5.83
N ARG A 423 -1.35 -8.27 -4.52
CA ARG A 423 -0.74 -9.43 -3.84
C ARG A 423 -1.67 -10.13 -2.85
N LYS A 424 -1.34 -11.38 -2.54
CA LYS A 424 -2.09 -12.23 -1.59
C LYS A 424 -2.11 -11.64 -0.18
N GLU A 425 -0.99 -11.09 0.32
CA GLU A 425 -0.94 -10.53 1.68
C GLU A 425 -1.81 -9.28 1.84
N LEU A 426 -1.77 -8.36 0.87
CA LEU A 426 -2.68 -7.21 0.81
C LEU A 426 -4.16 -7.65 0.80
N ARG A 427 -4.48 -8.69 0.03
CA ARG A 427 -5.83 -9.29 -0.01
C ARG A 427 -6.22 -9.90 1.34
N ARG A 428 -5.30 -10.60 2.03
CA ARG A 428 -5.53 -11.15 3.38
C ARG A 428 -5.75 -10.03 4.40
N GLN A 429 -5.00 -8.93 4.30
CA GLN A 429 -5.18 -7.75 5.16
C GLN A 429 -6.58 -7.15 4.95
N ALA A 430 -6.99 -6.93 3.70
CA ALA A 430 -8.35 -6.46 3.40
C ALA A 430 -9.43 -7.42 3.94
N ASP A 431 -9.29 -8.73 3.74
CA ASP A 431 -10.23 -9.74 4.26
C ASP A 431 -10.36 -9.69 5.79
N ARG A 432 -9.25 -9.50 6.53
CA ARG A 432 -9.28 -9.34 8.00
C ARG A 432 -10.09 -8.12 8.42
N VAL A 433 -9.86 -6.97 7.78
CA VAL A 433 -10.56 -5.72 8.11
C VAL A 433 -12.05 -5.82 7.73
N PHE A 434 -12.39 -6.45 6.60
CA PHE A 434 -13.79 -6.72 6.25
C PHE A 434 -14.48 -7.67 7.24
N LYS A 435 -13.77 -8.67 7.79
CA LYS A 435 -14.31 -9.57 8.82
C LYS A 435 -14.58 -8.84 10.13
N GLU A 436 -13.68 -7.94 10.51
CA GLU A 436 -13.80 -7.12 11.72
C GLU A 436 -14.97 -6.15 11.64
N PHE A 437 -15.07 -5.38 10.55
CA PHE A 437 -16.00 -4.25 10.47
C PHE A 437 -17.29 -4.53 9.71
N MET A 438 -17.33 -5.55 8.86
CA MET A 438 -18.53 -5.97 8.11
C MET A 438 -18.77 -7.48 8.27
N PRO A 439 -18.92 -8.01 9.50
CA PRO A 439 -19.02 -9.45 9.75
C PRO A 439 -20.26 -10.09 9.11
N GLY A 440 -21.37 -9.36 9.01
CA GLY A 440 -22.65 -9.84 8.47
C GLY A 440 -22.73 -9.96 6.95
N GLU A 441 -21.75 -9.44 6.21
CA GLU A 441 -21.78 -9.47 4.75
C GLU A 441 -21.12 -10.75 4.19
N PRO A 442 -21.80 -11.52 3.33
CA PRO A 442 -21.25 -12.73 2.72
C PRO A 442 -20.08 -12.36 1.79
N ARG A 443 -18.93 -12.99 2.05
CA ARG A 443 -17.65 -12.70 1.37
C ARG A 443 -17.05 -13.95 0.74
N VAL A 444 -16.28 -13.77 -0.32
CA VAL A 444 -15.50 -14.85 -0.94
C VAL A 444 -14.16 -14.35 -1.46
N ILE A 445 -13.20 -15.26 -1.46
CA ILE A 445 -11.89 -15.07 -2.08
C ILE A 445 -11.99 -15.69 -3.46
N VAL A 446 -11.74 -14.91 -4.51
CA VAL A 446 -11.83 -15.41 -5.89
C VAL A 446 -10.57 -16.18 -6.24
N ASP A 447 -10.75 -17.47 -6.50
CA ASP A 447 -9.75 -18.38 -7.05
C ASP A 447 -10.39 -19.35 -8.07
N ALA A 448 -9.63 -20.34 -8.55
CA ALA A 448 -10.11 -21.27 -9.57
C ALA A 448 -11.31 -22.13 -9.13
N SER A 449 -11.49 -22.34 -7.82
CA SER A 449 -12.57 -23.16 -7.26
C SER A 449 -13.83 -22.34 -6.94
N THR A 450 -13.67 -21.07 -6.57
CA THR A 450 -14.76 -20.18 -6.17
C THR A 450 -15.18 -19.19 -7.27
N ALA A 451 -14.53 -19.25 -8.44
CA ALA A 451 -14.80 -18.37 -9.58
C ALA A 451 -16.27 -18.37 -10.06
N ASN A 452 -17.05 -19.40 -9.73
CA ASN A 452 -18.46 -19.54 -10.08
C ASN A 452 -19.43 -19.18 -8.94
N ASP A 453 -18.93 -18.79 -7.76
CA ASP A 453 -19.79 -18.33 -6.67
C ASP A 453 -20.42 -16.99 -7.06
N ARG A 454 -21.76 -16.91 -7.01
CA ARG A 454 -22.53 -15.72 -7.42
C ARG A 454 -23.44 -15.18 -6.30
N ASP A 455 -23.51 -15.88 -5.17
CA ASP A 455 -24.40 -15.57 -4.03
C ASP A 455 -23.76 -14.65 -2.98
N LYS A 456 -22.51 -14.20 -3.22
CA LYS A 456 -21.74 -13.37 -2.29
C LYS A 456 -21.89 -11.89 -2.64
N ARG A 457 -21.58 -11.02 -1.67
CA ARG A 457 -21.61 -9.56 -1.83
C ARG A 457 -20.22 -8.95 -1.93
N ILE A 458 -19.24 -9.49 -1.22
CA ILE A 458 -17.86 -8.98 -1.23
C ILE A 458 -16.93 -10.02 -1.86
N TYR A 459 -16.28 -9.64 -2.96
CA TYR A 459 -15.35 -10.48 -3.72
C TYR A 459 -13.94 -9.93 -3.56
N LEU A 460 -13.06 -10.69 -2.92
CA LEU A 460 -11.66 -10.31 -2.73
C LEU A 460 -10.79 -11.08 -3.71
N ALA A 461 -10.06 -10.38 -4.57
CA ALA A 461 -9.25 -11.02 -5.60
C ALA A 461 -7.88 -10.34 -5.77
N THR A 462 -6.89 -11.13 -6.19
CA THR A 462 -5.70 -10.53 -6.81
C THR A 462 -5.96 -10.30 -8.29
N TYR A 463 -5.30 -9.31 -8.91
CA TYR A 463 -5.46 -9.08 -10.34
C TYR A 463 -5.23 -10.35 -11.20
N PRO A 464 -4.16 -11.16 -10.99
CA PRO A 464 -3.97 -12.38 -11.78
C PRO A 464 -5.06 -13.43 -11.59
N ALA A 465 -5.68 -13.50 -10.40
CA ALA A 465 -6.77 -14.44 -10.15
C ALA A 465 -8.04 -14.00 -10.89
N MET A 466 -8.42 -12.73 -10.75
CA MET A 466 -9.64 -12.22 -11.40
C MET A 466 -9.54 -12.24 -12.93
N MET A 467 -8.38 -11.96 -13.51
CA MET A 467 -8.20 -12.03 -14.97
C MET A 467 -8.51 -13.40 -15.59
N LYS A 468 -8.45 -14.49 -14.81
CA LYS A 468 -8.76 -15.82 -15.32
C LYS A 468 -10.26 -16.10 -15.41
N ALA A 469 -11.09 -15.31 -14.73
CA ALA A 469 -12.51 -15.58 -14.55
C ALA A 469 -13.44 -14.37 -14.74
N TYR A 470 -12.91 -13.17 -15.05
CA TYR A 470 -13.74 -11.96 -15.11
C TYR A 470 -14.88 -12.06 -16.15
N GLU A 471 -14.68 -12.78 -17.26
CA GLU A 471 -15.70 -13.03 -18.30
C GLU A 471 -16.77 -14.07 -17.87
N ASP A 472 -16.62 -14.67 -16.69
CA ASP A 472 -17.63 -15.54 -16.08
C ASP A 472 -18.70 -14.76 -15.32
N PHE A 473 -18.50 -13.46 -15.13
CA PHE A 473 -19.47 -12.53 -14.58
C PHE A 473 -20.11 -11.74 -15.73
N ASP A 474 -21.35 -11.28 -15.59
CA ASP A 474 -21.89 -10.31 -16.56
C ASP A 474 -21.27 -8.93 -16.34
N VAL A 475 -21.32 -8.08 -17.37
CA VAL A 475 -20.68 -6.76 -17.31
C VAL A 475 -21.26 -5.85 -16.22
N GLY A 476 -22.51 -6.05 -15.82
CA GLY A 476 -23.18 -5.31 -14.75
C GLY A 476 -23.16 -6.01 -13.40
N PHE A 477 -22.34 -7.07 -13.23
CA PHE A 477 -22.34 -7.86 -12.01
C PHE A 477 -21.80 -7.09 -10.81
N PHE A 478 -20.67 -6.40 -10.95
CA PHE A 478 -20.13 -5.59 -9.85
C PHE A 478 -20.69 -4.17 -9.91
N ASP A 479 -21.12 -3.65 -8.76
CA ASP A 479 -21.61 -2.28 -8.64
C ASP A 479 -20.45 -1.32 -8.27
N LEU A 480 -19.44 -1.84 -7.57
CA LEU A 480 -18.24 -1.11 -7.14
C LEU A 480 -16.98 -1.97 -7.30
N ILE A 481 -15.94 -1.37 -7.87
CA ILE A 481 -14.59 -1.91 -7.93
C ILE A 481 -13.67 -1.01 -7.12
N ILE A 482 -13.03 -1.58 -6.10
CA ILE A 482 -11.95 -0.94 -5.35
C ILE A 482 -10.62 -1.51 -5.85
N ALA A 483 -9.71 -0.63 -6.28
CA ALA A 483 -8.40 -0.98 -6.80
C ALA A 483 -7.29 -0.45 -5.89
N ASP A 484 -6.73 -1.33 -5.05
CA ASP A 484 -5.65 -0.98 -4.12
C ASP A 484 -4.26 -1.19 -4.74
N GLU A 485 -3.39 -0.19 -4.65
CA GLU A 485 -2.04 -0.15 -5.26
C GLU A 485 -2.07 -0.32 -6.80
N SER A 486 -3.05 0.32 -7.43
CA SER A 486 -3.48 0.19 -8.82
C SER A 486 -2.46 0.63 -9.91
N HIS A 487 -1.38 1.32 -9.54
CA HIS A 487 -0.48 1.98 -10.49
C HIS A 487 0.52 1.04 -11.21
N ARG A 488 0.80 -0.17 -10.71
CA ARG A 488 1.81 -1.09 -11.32
C ARG A 488 1.27 -1.92 -12.47
N SER A 489 0.04 -2.41 -12.31
CA SER A 489 -0.39 -3.61 -13.04
C SER A 489 -1.57 -3.33 -14.00
N ILE A 490 -2.30 -2.22 -13.80
CA ILE A 490 -3.47 -1.87 -14.62
C ILE A 490 -3.08 -1.42 -16.03
N TYR A 491 -2.03 -0.60 -16.19
CA TYR A 491 -1.70 0.05 -17.47
C TYR A 491 -1.29 -0.87 -18.61
N LYS A 492 -1.03 -2.15 -18.34
CA LYS A 492 -0.64 -3.11 -19.37
C LYS A 492 -1.59 -4.31 -19.40
N LYS A 493 -1.55 -5.14 -18.35
CA LYS A 493 -2.16 -6.46 -18.36
C LYS A 493 -3.63 -6.46 -17.92
N PHE A 494 -4.02 -5.51 -17.08
CA PHE A 494 -5.30 -5.58 -16.34
C PHE A 494 -6.29 -4.47 -16.69
N ARG A 495 -6.00 -3.63 -17.69
CA ARG A 495 -6.91 -2.59 -18.19
C ARG A 495 -8.25 -3.17 -18.65
N SER A 496 -8.23 -4.35 -19.28
CA SER A 496 -9.43 -5.03 -19.77
C SER A 496 -10.46 -5.29 -18.67
N LEU A 497 -10.01 -5.53 -17.43
CA LEU A 497 -10.89 -5.77 -16.29
C LEU A 497 -11.73 -4.53 -15.94
N PHE A 498 -11.13 -3.35 -15.92
CA PHE A 498 -11.83 -2.08 -15.65
C PHE A 498 -12.68 -1.61 -16.84
N GLN A 499 -12.34 -2.05 -18.04
CA GLN A 499 -13.16 -1.77 -19.22
C GLN A 499 -14.38 -2.68 -19.29
N TYR A 500 -14.24 -3.94 -18.89
CA TYR A 500 -15.28 -4.96 -18.99
C TYR A 500 -16.47 -4.69 -18.07
N PHE A 501 -16.20 -4.43 -16.79
CA PHE A 501 -17.24 -4.20 -15.79
C PHE A 501 -17.74 -2.77 -15.82
N ASP A 502 -19.05 -2.61 -15.89
CA ASP A 502 -19.72 -1.31 -15.80
C ASP A 502 -20.09 -1.00 -14.34
N ALA A 503 -19.07 -0.63 -13.56
CA ALA A 503 -19.17 -0.37 -12.12
C ALA A 503 -18.75 1.06 -11.76
N LEU A 504 -19.05 1.48 -10.53
CA LEU A 504 -18.31 2.58 -9.90
C LEU A 504 -16.88 2.11 -9.61
N GLU A 505 -15.88 2.97 -9.81
CA GLU A 505 -14.47 2.62 -9.65
C GLU A 505 -13.77 3.56 -8.67
N VAL A 506 -13.01 3.00 -7.73
CA VAL A 506 -12.17 3.79 -6.81
C VAL A 506 -10.75 3.25 -6.80
N GLY A 507 -9.81 4.12 -7.17
CA GLY A 507 -8.38 3.86 -7.05
C GLY A 507 -7.86 4.30 -5.69
N LEU A 508 -7.09 3.45 -5.03
CA LEU A 508 -6.36 3.78 -3.81
C LEU A 508 -4.86 3.66 -4.09
N THR A 509 -4.09 4.71 -3.78
CA THR A 509 -2.64 4.69 -3.97
C THR A 509 -1.93 5.60 -2.99
N ALA A 510 -0.69 5.30 -2.65
CA ALA A 510 0.18 6.27 -1.96
C ALA A 510 0.91 7.21 -2.94
N THR A 511 1.14 6.74 -4.17
CA THR A 511 2.04 7.38 -5.13
C THR A 511 1.43 7.31 -6.53
N PRO A 512 0.64 8.31 -6.94
CA PRO A 512 0.05 8.35 -8.26
C PRO A 512 1.14 8.65 -9.31
N VAL A 513 1.08 7.98 -10.47
CA VAL A 513 2.06 8.11 -11.54
C VAL A 513 1.56 9.12 -12.59
N LYS A 514 2.45 10.04 -13.01
CA LYS A 514 2.15 11.14 -13.96
C LYS A 514 2.71 10.94 -15.38
N PHE A 515 3.31 9.79 -15.69
CA PHE A 515 3.85 9.53 -17.03
C PHE A 515 2.72 9.37 -18.06
N ILE A 516 2.89 9.96 -19.26
CA ILE A 516 1.87 10.00 -20.33
C ILE A 516 1.34 8.59 -20.67
N GLU A 517 2.20 7.57 -20.68
CA GLU A 517 1.79 6.19 -20.96
C GLU A 517 1.11 5.47 -19.76
N ARG A 518 1.26 6.00 -18.53
CA ARG A 518 0.82 5.37 -17.27
C ARG A 518 0.27 6.39 -16.28
N ASN A 519 -0.78 7.09 -16.69
CA ASN A 519 -1.36 8.16 -15.89
C ASN A 519 -2.46 7.66 -14.93
N THR A 520 -2.17 7.67 -13.62
CA THR A 520 -3.11 7.29 -12.54
C THR A 520 -4.32 8.19 -12.47
N TYR A 521 -4.14 9.49 -12.71
CA TYR A 521 -5.22 10.45 -12.68
C TYR A 521 -6.22 10.20 -13.81
N GLU A 522 -5.72 10.05 -15.04
CA GLU A 522 -6.56 9.82 -16.22
C GLU A 522 -7.38 8.52 -16.12
N LEU A 523 -6.78 7.43 -15.61
CA LEU A 523 -7.47 6.15 -15.42
C LEU A 523 -8.74 6.27 -14.56
N PHE A 524 -8.69 7.13 -13.54
CA PHE A 524 -9.78 7.40 -12.60
C PHE A 524 -10.50 8.73 -12.91
N ALA A 525 -10.36 9.25 -14.12
CA ALA A 525 -11.00 10.47 -14.62
C ALA A 525 -10.76 11.71 -13.74
N CYS A 526 -9.53 11.85 -13.23
CA CYS A 526 -9.05 12.99 -12.47
C CYS A 526 -8.06 13.84 -13.31
N GLU A 527 -7.99 15.13 -13.01
CA GLU A 527 -6.96 16.01 -13.60
C GLU A 527 -5.58 15.71 -12.99
N ASN A 528 -4.52 16.04 -13.73
CA ASN A 528 -3.16 15.69 -13.32
C ASN A 528 -2.74 16.46 -12.06
N GLY A 529 -2.52 15.71 -10.97
CA GLY A 529 -2.19 16.30 -9.67
C GLY A 529 -3.40 16.68 -8.83
N ASP A 530 -4.61 16.42 -9.31
CA ASP A 530 -5.87 16.71 -8.61
C ASP A 530 -6.68 15.42 -8.40
N PRO A 531 -6.32 14.58 -7.40
CA PRO A 531 -7.09 13.40 -7.07
C PRO A 531 -8.38 13.79 -6.34
N THR A 532 -9.38 12.91 -6.30
CA THR A 532 -10.63 13.15 -5.54
C THR A 532 -10.37 13.44 -4.06
N SER A 533 -9.36 12.83 -3.47
CA SER A 533 -8.87 13.17 -2.13
C SER A 533 -7.38 12.88 -2.03
N ALA A 534 -6.64 13.75 -1.35
CA ALA A 534 -5.21 13.60 -1.06
C ALA A 534 -4.91 13.80 0.43
N PHE A 535 -4.13 12.87 0.99
CA PHE A 535 -3.51 13.00 2.30
C PHE A 535 -2.10 12.40 2.28
N ASP A 536 -1.12 13.26 2.00
CA ASP A 536 0.27 12.85 1.73
C ASP A 536 1.10 12.65 3.01
N PHE A 537 2.38 12.29 2.82
CA PHE A 537 3.30 12.02 3.93
C PHE A 537 3.58 13.27 4.76
N GLN A 538 3.74 14.43 4.11
CA GLN A 538 4.04 15.69 4.77
C GLN A 538 2.86 16.13 5.64
N GLN A 539 1.64 16.09 5.11
CA GLN A 539 0.42 16.37 5.87
C GLN A 539 0.26 15.42 7.06
N ALA A 540 0.62 14.14 6.91
CA ALA A 540 0.53 13.16 7.98
C ALA A 540 1.52 13.42 9.15
N ILE A 541 2.73 13.92 8.87
CA ILE A 541 3.72 14.28 9.92
C ILE A 541 3.47 15.68 10.51
N GLU A 542 2.89 16.59 9.74
CA GLU A 542 2.59 17.98 10.16
C GLU A 542 1.28 18.09 10.94
N SER A 543 0.37 17.12 10.77
CA SER A 543 -0.87 17.03 11.56
C SER A 543 -0.59 17.05 13.06
N ARG A 544 -1.52 17.59 13.83
CA ARG A 544 -1.43 17.65 15.30
C ARG A 544 -2.69 17.05 15.93
N PRO A 545 -2.61 15.84 16.56
CA PRO A 545 -1.41 14.99 16.70
C PRO A 545 -0.93 14.40 15.35
N PRO A 546 0.36 14.04 15.24
CA PRO A 546 0.90 13.45 14.01
C PRO A 546 0.28 12.07 13.77
N TYR A 547 0.10 11.71 12.50
CA TYR A 547 -0.40 10.39 12.09
C TYR A 547 0.71 9.44 11.64
N LEU A 548 1.89 9.96 11.30
CA LEU A 548 3.10 9.24 10.92
C LEU A 548 4.31 9.88 11.58
N VAL A 549 5.41 9.12 11.67
CA VAL A 549 6.72 9.62 12.11
C VAL A 549 7.60 10.03 10.92
N PRO A 550 8.42 11.09 11.06
CA PRO A 550 9.44 11.46 10.08
C PRO A 550 10.59 10.44 10.01
N PHE A 551 11.44 10.57 8.98
CA PHE A 551 12.68 9.82 8.84
C PHE A 551 13.92 10.73 8.81
N ARG A 552 15.07 10.16 9.17
CA ARG A 552 16.40 10.70 8.83
C ARG A 552 17.16 9.70 7.97
N VAL A 553 18.05 10.19 7.12
CA VAL A 553 18.82 9.36 6.19
C VAL A 553 20.30 9.42 6.52
N MET A 554 20.94 8.27 6.58
CA MET A 554 22.39 8.11 6.65
C MET A 554 22.89 7.62 5.29
N GLN A 555 23.63 8.47 4.58
CA GLN A 555 24.28 8.11 3.33
C GLN A 555 25.59 7.38 3.64
N VAL A 556 25.72 6.13 3.22
CA VAL A 556 26.91 5.33 3.47
C VAL A 556 27.39 4.72 2.15
N SER A 557 28.24 5.46 1.43
CA SER A 557 28.81 5.00 0.17
C SER A 557 30.17 4.33 0.39
N THR A 558 30.36 3.10 -0.10
CA THR A 558 31.68 2.47 -0.20
C THR A 558 32.37 2.87 -1.52
N LYS A 559 33.71 2.77 -1.59
CA LYS A 559 34.46 2.97 -2.85
C LYS A 559 33.98 1.99 -3.95
N PHE A 560 33.67 0.75 -3.57
CA PHE A 560 33.12 -0.27 -4.45
C PHE A 560 31.80 0.16 -5.11
N SER A 561 30.86 0.74 -4.34
CA SER A 561 29.60 1.28 -4.88
C SER A 561 29.78 2.51 -5.78
N ARG A 562 30.95 3.17 -5.74
CA ARG A 562 31.24 4.39 -6.52
C ARG A 562 31.98 4.09 -7.82
N ASP A 563 32.92 3.14 -7.80
CA ASP A 563 33.93 2.97 -8.85
C ASP A 563 33.87 1.59 -9.56
N GLY A 564 33.04 0.64 -9.09
CA GLY A 564 32.93 -0.71 -9.66
C GLY A 564 34.13 -1.62 -9.39
N PHE A 565 34.26 -2.72 -10.14
CA PHE A 565 35.36 -3.69 -10.06
C PHE A 565 36.02 -3.91 -11.43
N ARG A 566 37.33 -4.15 -11.50
CA ARG A 566 38.05 -4.49 -12.75
C ARG A 566 38.69 -5.88 -12.65
N TYR A 567 38.64 -6.68 -13.73
CA TYR A 567 39.24 -8.04 -13.76
C TYR A 567 40.70 -8.08 -13.30
N SER A 568 41.48 -7.04 -13.66
CA SER A 568 42.89 -6.87 -13.27
C SER A 568 43.13 -6.67 -11.77
N GLN A 569 42.07 -6.44 -10.99
CA GLN A 569 42.10 -6.22 -9.54
C GLN A 569 41.58 -7.43 -8.74
N MET A 570 41.18 -8.53 -9.40
CA MET A 570 40.71 -9.77 -8.76
C MET A 570 41.85 -10.63 -8.19
N THR A 571 41.60 -11.36 -7.10
CA THR A 571 42.53 -12.42 -6.63
C THR A 571 42.57 -13.59 -7.60
N ALA A 572 43.53 -14.50 -7.43
CA ALA A 572 43.64 -15.67 -8.29
C ALA A 572 42.44 -16.63 -8.12
N GLU A 573 41.91 -16.79 -6.89
CA GLU A 573 40.71 -17.60 -6.67
C GLU A 573 39.46 -16.99 -7.33
N GLN A 574 39.27 -15.68 -7.22
CA GLN A 574 38.13 -14.96 -7.81
C GLN A 574 38.12 -15.02 -9.34
N ARG A 575 39.31 -15.01 -9.96
CA ARG A 575 39.46 -15.20 -11.42
C ARG A 575 39.07 -16.61 -11.83
N SER A 576 39.49 -17.62 -11.09
CA SER A 576 39.14 -19.01 -11.36
C SER A 576 37.63 -19.26 -11.26
N GLU A 577 36.95 -18.71 -10.25
CA GLU A 577 35.49 -18.84 -10.12
C GLU A 577 34.71 -18.14 -11.24
N LEU A 578 35.21 -17.00 -11.73
CA LEU A 578 34.61 -16.28 -12.85
C LEU A 578 34.85 -17.01 -14.19
N GLU A 579 36.05 -17.57 -14.39
CA GLU A 579 36.41 -18.36 -15.57
C GLU A 579 35.64 -19.70 -15.65
N ASP A 580 35.29 -20.31 -14.51
CA ASP A 580 34.45 -21.51 -14.44
C ASP A 580 32.98 -21.24 -14.82
N GLN A 581 32.49 -20.02 -14.56
CA GLN A 581 31.11 -19.61 -14.86
C GLN A 581 30.97 -18.94 -16.24
N ASP A 582 32.03 -18.27 -16.71
CA ASP A 582 32.12 -17.66 -18.03
C ASP A 582 33.49 -17.96 -18.68
N PRO A 583 33.56 -18.91 -19.63
CA PRO A 583 34.78 -19.27 -20.35
C PRO A 583 35.41 -18.12 -21.15
N GLN A 584 34.72 -16.98 -21.32
CA GLN A 584 35.21 -15.78 -22.01
C GLN A 584 35.64 -14.66 -21.06
N ALA A 585 35.69 -14.91 -19.74
CA ALA A 585 35.98 -13.90 -18.71
C ALA A 585 37.30 -13.13 -18.89
N GLN A 586 38.31 -13.74 -19.54
CA GLN A 586 39.59 -13.09 -19.82
C GLN A 586 39.54 -12.08 -20.97
N ALA A 587 38.50 -12.11 -21.81
CA ALA A 587 38.41 -11.34 -23.06
C ALA A 587 37.33 -10.24 -23.03
N VAL A 588 36.54 -10.14 -21.95
CA VAL A 588 35.41 -9.21 -21.81
C VAL A 588 35.72 -8.21 -20.69
N ASP A 589 35.79 -6.92 -21.03
CA ASP A 589 35.70 -5.85 -20.03
C ASP A 589 34.24 -5.80 -19.55
N TYR A 590 33.97 -6.38 -18.38
CA TYR A 590 32.66 -6.30 -17.75
C TYR A 590 32.41 -4.88 -17.23
N ASP A 591 31.22 -4.34 -17.50
CA ASP A 591 30.75 -3.13 -16.82
C ASP A 591 30.56 -3.45 -15.32
N SER A 592 30.69 -2.43 -14.47
CA SER A 592 30.40 -2.47 -13.04
C SER A 592 29.05 -3.13 -12.72
N ASP A 593 28.03 -2.92 -13.57
CA ASP A 593 26.69 -3.51 -13.46
C ASP A 593 26.63 -5.02 -13.78
N ASP A 594 27.60 -5.56 -14.51
CA ASP A 594 27.64 -6.98 -14.91
C ASP A 594 28.42 -7.85 -13.93
N LEU A 595 29.53 -7.35 -13.35
CA LEU A 595 30.26 -8.04 -12.27
C LEU A 595 29.44 -8.14 -10.98
N ASP A 596 28.61 -7.14 -10.71
CA ASP A 596 27.75 -7.05 -9.52
C ASP A 596 26.61 -8.08 -9.49
N LYS A 597 26.32 -8.74 -10.63
CA LYS A 597 25.34 -9.85 -10.71
C LYS A 597 25.90 -11.16 -10.16
N TYR A 598 27.23 -11.33 -10.18
CA TYR A 598 27.91 -12.59 -9.89
C TYR A 598 28.78 -12.53 -8.62
N PHE A 599 29.33 -11.35 -8.28
CA PHE A 599 30.24 -11.20 -7.14
C PHE A 599 29.67 -10.27 -6.07
N PHE A 600 29.42 -10.82 -4.88
CA PHE A 600 29.12 -10.02 -3.68
C PHE A 600 30.40 -9.77 -2.89
N ASN A 601 30.81 -8.51 -2.81
CA ASN A 601 31.98 -8.13 -2.04
C ASN A 601 31.67 -8.19 -0.54
N LYS A 602 32.30 -9.15 0.17
CA LYS A 602 32.18 -9.29 1.63
C LYS A 602 32.48 -8.00 2.38
N ASP A 603 33.48 -7.22 1.99
CA ASP A 603 33.82 -5.96 2.67
C ASP A 603 32.74 -4.90 2.50
N THR A 604 32.09 -4.82 1.34
CA THR A 604 30.91 -3.96 1.14
C THR A 604 29.76 -4.41 2.04
N THR A 605 29.49 -5.71 2.10
CA THR A 605 28.46 -6.29 2.99
C THR A 605 28.79 -6.04 4.47
N ARG A 606 30.06 -6.14 4.86
CA ARG A 606 30.52 -5.81 6.22
C ARG A 606 30.31 -4.34 6.56
N ALA A 607 30.58 -3.44 5.62
CA ALA A 607 30.31 -2.01 5.81
C ALA A 607 28.81 -1.71 5.96
N ILE A 608 27.93 -2.41 5.22
CA ILE A 608 26.47 -2.31 5.37
C ILE A 608 26.03 -2.74 6.77
N TRP A 609 26.59 -3.83 7.28
CA TRP A 609 26.23 -4.28 8.62
C TRP A 609 26.78 -3.39 9.73
N ARG A 610 28.03 -2.94 9.61
CA ARG A 610 28.64 -2.02 10.58
C ARG A 610 27.87 -0.71 10.68
N SER A 611 27.46 -0.10 9.56
CA SER A 611 26.67 1.14 9.60
C SER A 611 25.36 0.97 10.38
N LEU A 612 24.64 -0.13 10.15
CA LEU A 612 23.41 -0.45 10.88
C LEU A 612 23.70 -0.71 12.36
N MET A 613 24.69 -1.55 12.66
CA MET A 613 24.93 -2.01 14.04
C MET A 613 25.55 -0.91 14.91
N GLU A 614 26.30 0.04 14.34
CA GLU A 614 26.88 1.17 15.07
C GLU A 614 25.92 2.36 15.15
N GLY A 615 25.22 2.67 14.04
CA GLY A 615 24.41 3.88 13.89
C GLY A 615 22.89 3.70 13.97
N GLY A 616 22.39 2.46 14.03
CA GLY A 616 20.96 2.15 14.06
C GLY A 616 20.26 2.59 15.34
N ILE A 617 18.98 2.96 15.23
CA ILE A 617 18.12 3.15 16.40
C ILE A 617 18.02 1.81 17.12
N ARG A 618 18.23 1.85 18.43
CA ARG A 618 18.25 0.68 19.31
C ARG A 618 16.94 0.55 20.08
N GLU A 619 16.67 -0.65 20.55
CA GLU A 619 15.52 -0.93 21.41
C GLU A 619 15.63 -0.24 22.78
N ALA A 620 14.62 -0.36 23.64
CA ALA A 620 14.54 0.32 24.95
C ALA A 620 15.76 0.12 25.87
N THR A 621 16.46 -1.01 25.76
CA THR A 621 17.68 -1.31 26.55
C THR A 621 18.94 -0.65 25.99
N GLY A 622 18.90 -0.19 24.74
CA GLY A 622 20.07 0.24 23.99
C GLY A 622 21.04 -0.91 23.65
N GLN A 623 20.71 -2.17 23.94
CA GLN A 623 21.63 -3.27 23.68
C GLN A 623 21.61 -3.69 22.21
N HIS A 624 20.43 -3.97 21.66
CA HIS A 624 20.27 -4.42 20.28
C HIS A 624 19.71 -3.31 19.39
N VAL A 625 20.00 -3.39 18.09
CA VAL A 625 19.29 -2.58 17.09
C VAL A 625 17.81 -2.93 17.15
N GLY A 626 16.93 -1.94 16.98
CA GLY A 626 15.49 -2.19 16.91
C GLY A 626 15.11 -2.91 15.61
N LYS A 627 13.83 -3.28 15.47
CA LYS A 627 13.35 -4.02 14.29
C LYS A 627 13.74 -3.32 12.99
N THR A 628 14.35 -4.08 12.10
CA THR A 628 15.01 -3.60 10.88
C THR A 628 14.59 -4.39 9.66
N ILE A 629 14.33 -3.70 8.54
CA ILE A 629 14.15 -4.34 7.23
C ILE A 629 15.34 -4.00 6.34
N VAL A 630 15.98 -5.03 5.77
CA VAL A 630 17.07 -4.89 4.80
C VAL A 630 16.55 -5.26 3.41
N PHE A 631 16.63 -4.34 2.46
CA PHE A 631 16.13 -4.56 1.10
C PHE A 631 17.24 -5.06 0.19
N ALA A 632 17.23 -6.36 -0.10
CA ALA A 632 18.21 -7.03 -0.93
C ALA A 632 17.81 -7.05 -2.42
N ARG A 633 18.82 -7.17 -3.30
CA ARG A 633 18.69 -7.16 -4.76
C ARG A 633 17.93 -8.37 -5.29
N ASN A 634 18.35 -9.56 -4.86
CA ASN A 634 17.82 -10.86 -5.24
C ASN A 634 18.07 -11.86 -4.10
N HIS A 635 17.55 -13.08 -4.23
CA HIS A 635 17.68 -14.14 -3.21
C HIS A 635 19.14 -14.40 -2.83
N LEU A 636 20.03 -14.56 -3.82
CA LEU A 636 21.45 -14.83 -3.58
C LEU A 636 22.12 -13.72 -2.76
N HIS A 637 21.79 -12.46 -3.02
CA HIS A 637 22.27 -11.33 -2.23
C HIS A 637 21.73 -11.36 -0.80
N ALA A 638 20.47 -11.74 -0.63
CA ALA A 638 19.86 -11.85 0.69
C ALA A 638 20.51 -12.95 1.54
N VAL A 639 20.81 -14.11 0.92
CA VAL A 639 21.55 -15.20 1.55
C VAL A 639 22.97 -14.75 1.91
N HIS A 640 23.68 -14.09 1.00
CA HIS A 640 25.01 -13.55 1.27
C HIS A 640 25.02 -12.53 2.42
N LEU A 641 24.03 -11.63 2.47
CA LEU A 641 23.85 -10.69 3.59
C LEU A 641 23.70 -11.45 4.93
N ALA A 642 22.87 -12.49 4.97
CA ALA A 642 22.64 -13.30 6.16
C ALA A 642 23.88 -14.11 6.60
N GLU A 643 24.63 -14.66 5.65
CA GLU A 643 25.87 -15.39 5.89
C GLU A 643 26.95 -14.46 6.48
N VAL A 644 27.17 -13.29 5.88
CA VAL A 644 28.13 -12.31 6.40
C VAL A 644 27.68 -11.76 7.75
N PHE A 645 26.37 -11.58 7.98
CA PHE A 645 25.88 -11.21 9.31
C PHE A 645 26.26 -12.26 10.36
N SER A 646 26.06 -13.54 10.04
CA SER A 646 26.39 -14.66 10.93
C SER A 646 27.90 -14.80 11.18
N GLU A 647 28.73 -14.47 10.19
CA GLU A 647 30.20 -14.39 10.31
C GLU A 647 30.64 -13.26 11.24
N LEU A 648 30.02 -12.07 11.10
CA LEU A 648 30.37 -10.86 11.87
C LEU A 648 29.88 -10.89 13.31
N TYR A 649 28.65 -11.37 13.52
CA TYR A 649 27.94 -11.30 14.79
C TYR A 649 27.40 -12.67 15.24
N PRO A 650 28.28 -13.68 15.41
CA PRO A 650 27.87 -15.04 15.78
C PRO A 650 27.12 -15.11 17.12
N GLN A 651 27.31 -14.12 18.00
CA GLN A 651 26.65 -14.03 19.31
C GLN A 651 25.12 -13.89 19.24
N TYR A 652 24.56 -13.45 18.10
CA TYR A 652 23.11 -13.30 17.93
C TYR A 652 22.42 -14.55 17.37
N GLY A 653 23.20 -15.49 16.81
CA GLY A 653 22.69 -16.66 16.12
C GLY A 653 21.84 -16.33 14.88
N SER A 654 21.36 -17.37 14.19
CA SER A 654 20.61 -17.23 12.93
C SER A 654 19.12 -16.94 13.12
N ALA A 655 18.61 -16.87 14.36
CA ALA A 655 17.21 -16.49 14.62
C ALA A 655 17.01 -14.97 14.55
N PHE A 656 18.04 -14.19 14.93
CA PHE A 656 17.99 -12.73 14.98
C PHE A 656 17.89 -12.08 13.60
N CYS A 657 18.54 -12.66 12.59
CA CYS A 657 18.56 -12.17 11.21
C CYS A 657 18.13 -13.28 10.24
N ARG A 658 17.05 -13.05 9.49
CA ARG A 658 16.48 -14.04 8.55
C ARG A 658 16.16 -13.47 7.19
N VAL A 659 16.33 -14.30 6.16
CA VAL A 659 15.86 -14.02 4.80
C VAL A 659 14.36 -14.33 4.70
N ILE A 660 13.61 -13.38 4.16
CA ILE A 660 12.17 -13.50 3.89
C ILE A 660 11.94 -13.14 2.42
N ASP A 661 11.84 -14.16 1.58
CA ASP A 661 11.49 -14.00 0.17
C ASP A 661 10.66 -15.17 -0.37
N ASN A 662 10.38 -15.14 -1.67
CA ASN A 662 9.50 -16.11 -2.33
C ASN A 662 10.08 -17.52 -2.47
N GLN A 663 11.37 -17.73 -2.19
CA GLN A 663 11.99 -19.05 -2.19
C GLN A 663 11.90 -19.72 -0.82
N GLU A 664 11.61 -18.96 0.24
CA GLU A 664 11.42 -19.48 1.57
C GLU A 664 10.02 -20.10 1.73
N ALA A 665 9.97 -21.43 1.90
CA ALA A 665 8.71 -22.18 1.98
C ALA A 665 7.83 -21.73 3.14
N LYS A 666 8.43 -21.20 4.23
CA LYS A 666 7.74 -20.68 5.41
C LYS A 666 7.74 -19.16 5.48
N ALA A 667 7.85 -18.45 4.36
CA ALA A 667 7.91 -16.98 4.34
C ALA A 667 6.71 -16.32 5.05
N ASP A 668 5.50 -16.88 4.89
CA ASP A 668 4.29 -16.40 5.58
C ASP A 668 4.47 -16.46 7.12
N GLN A 669 5.04 -17.56 7.65
CA GLN A 669 5.29 -17.71 9.08
C GLN A 669 6.36 -16.73 9.57
N LEU A 670 7.47 -16.58 8.84
CA LEU A 670 8.54 -15.64 9.21
C LEU A 670 8.07 -14.18 9.21
N ILE A 671 7.11 -13.84 8.34
CA ILE A 671 6.45 -12.52 8.37
C ILE A 671 5.68 -12.35 9.69
N ASP A 672 4.96 -13.38 10.12
CA ASP A 672 4.20 -13.33 11.37
C ASP A 672 5.10 -13.33 12.61
N ASP A 673 6.21 -14.08 12.58
CA ASP A 673 7.27 -14.05 13.59
C ASP A 673 7.88 -12.64 13.66
N PHE A 674 8.19 -12.01 12.52
CA PHE A 674 8.74 -10.65 12.48
C PHE A 674 7.74 -9.58 12.99
N LYS A 675 6.43 -9.78 12.78
CA LYS A 675 5.38 -8.90 13.34
C LYS A 675 5.26 -9.01 14.86
N ASN A 676 5.62 -10.14 15.44
CA ASN A 676 5.53 -10.36 16.88
C ASN A 676 6.63 -9.56 17.61
N PRO A 677 6.29 -8.65 18.54
CA PRO A 677 7.27 -7.88 19.32
C PRO A 677 8.16 -8.76 20.22
N ASP A 678 7.64 -9.90 20.67
CA ASP A 678 8.33 -10.79 21.61
C ASP A 678 9.19 -11.86 20.90
N ASP A 679 9.17 -11.90 19.56
CA ASP A 679 9.94 -12.88 18.79
C ASP A 679 11.42 -12.51 18.70
N GLU A 680 12.26 -13.53 18.51
CA GLU A 680 13.70 -13.37 18.38
C GLU A 680 14.14 -12.66 17.09
N LEU A 681 13.28 -12.66 16.06
CA LEU A 681 13.53 -12.09 14.74
C LEU A 681 13.44 -10.56 14.75
N THR A 682 14.61 -9.93 14.64
CA THR A 682 14.77 -8.47 14.69
C THR A 682 15.18 -7.88 13.33
N ILE A 683 15.96 -8.61 12.53
CA ILE A 683 16.41 -8.15 11.21
C ILE A 683 15.82 -9.07 10.13
N ALA A 684 14.96 -8.50 9.29
CA ALA A 684 14.39 -9.21 8.15
C ALA A 684 15.02 -8.75 6.83
N ILE A 685 15.72 -9.65 6.14
CA ILE A 685 16.29 -9.40 4.81
C ILE A 685 15.26 -9.80 3.75
N SER A 686 14.78 -8.82 3.00
CA SER A 686 13.67 -8.98 2.05
C SER A 686 14.10 -8.82 0.60
N VAL A 687 13.53 -9.67 -0.26
CA VAL A 687 13.53 -9.50 -1.71
C VAL A 687 12.08 -9.36 -2.18
N ASP A 688 11.67 -8.12 -2.46
CA ASP A 688 10.34 -7.75 -2.93
C ASP A 688 9.16 -8.08 -1.98
N MET A 689 9.31 -8.96 -0.98
CA MET A 689 8.22 -9.43 -0.12
C MET A 689 7.79 -8.42 0.94
N LEU A 690 8.74 -7.83 1.66
CA LEU A 690 8.49 -6.78 2.67
C LEU A 690 8.45 -5.37 2.09
N ASP A 691 8.72 -5.21 0.79
CA ASP A 691 8.72 -3.93 0.09
C ASP A 691 7.32 -3.30 0.07
N THR A 692 6.25 -4.10 0.12
CA THR A 692 4.85 -3.65 0.11
C THR A 692 3.96 -4.44 1.06
N GLY A 693 2.92 -3.78 1.60
CA GLY A 693 1.78 -4.48 2.21
C GLY A 693 1.97 -5.14 3.58
N ILE A 694 3.08 -4.87 4.29
CA ILE A 694 3.32 -5.38 5.64
C ILE A 694 3.21 -4.29 6.70
N ASP A 695 2.68 -4.65 7.86
CA ASP A 695 2.29 -3.78 8.96
C ASP A 695 3.06 -4.17 10.24
N VAL A 696 4.18 -3.48 10.50
CA VAL A 696 5.02 -3.67 11.70
C VAL A 696 5.38 -2.28 12.25
N PRO A 697 4.60 -1.73 13.19
CA PRO A 697 4.82 -0.40 13.76
C PRO A 697 6.20 -0.19 14.41
N GLU A 698 6.78 -1.24 14.96
CA GLU A 698 8.04 -1.28 15.72
C GLU A 698 9.28 -1.10 14.85
N VAL A 699 9.15 -1.13 13.52
CA VAL A 699 10.30 -0.96 12.60
C VAL A 699 10.87 0.44 12.72
N VAL A 700 12.13 0.54 13.15
CA VAL A 700 12.85 1.81 13.39
C VAL A 700 14.05 2.01 12.47
N ASN A 701 14.47 0.97 11.73
CA ASN A 701 15.57 1.06 10.78
C ASN A 701 15.18 0.43 9.43
N LEU A 702 15.56 1.09 8.33
CA LEU A 702 15.46 0.55 6.97
C LEU A 702 16.83 0.59 6.31
N VAL A 703 17.26 -0.50 5.68
CA VAL A 703 18.56 -0.58 4.99
C VAL A 703 18.35 -0.80 3.50
N PHE A 704 18.76 0.17 2.69
CA PHE A 704 18.65 0.11 1.24
C PHE A 704 19.95 -0.46 0.68
N ALA A 705 20.03 -1.80 0.65
CA ALA A 705 21.16 -2.56 0.12
C ALA A 705 21.01 -2.86 -1.39
N LYS A 706 20.19 -2.09 -2.10
CA LYS A 706 19.97 -2.22 -3.54
C LYS A 706 19.68 -0.87 -4.21
N PRO A 707 19.96 -0.73 -5.51
CA PRO A 707 19.44 0.39 -6.30
C PRO A 707 17.93 0.23 -6.51
N VAL A 708 17.20 1.33 -6.35
CA VAL A 708 15.75 1.40 -6.52
C VAL A 708 15.44 2.26 -7.74
N LYS A 709 14.99 1.62 -8.82
CA LYS A 709 14.71 2.31 -10.10
C LYS A 709 13.29 2.86 -10.23
N SER A 710 12.41 2.58 -9.26
CA SER A 710 11.01 3.02 -9.29
C SER A 710 10.69 3.89 -8.09
N TYR A 711 10.25 5.12 -8.35
CA TYR A 711 9.83 6.08 -7.33
C TYR A 711 8.72 5.52 -6.42
N VAL A 712 7.84 4.71 -7.00
CA VAL A 712 6.79 4.07 -6.22
C VAL A 712 7.35 2.99 -5.27
N LYS A 713 8.24 2.11 -5.76
CA LYS A 713 8.92 1.12 -4.89
C LYS A 713 9.62 1.84 -3.74
N PHE A 714 10.34 2.91 -4.05
CA PHE A 714 11.09 3.74 -3.12
C PHE A 714 10.22 4.22 -1.95
N TRP A 715 9.10 4.91 -2.23
CA TRP A 715 8.20 5.39 -1.18
C TRP A 715 7.43 4.29 -0.45
N GLN A 716 7.16 3.15 -1.10
CA GLN A 716 6.55 2.00 -0.43
C GLN A 716 7.50 1.33 0.58
N MET A 717 8.81 1.31 0.28
CA MET A 717 9.87 0.86 1.19
C MET A 717 9.99 1.82 2.38
N ILE A 718 10.07 3.14 2.13
CA ILE A 718 10.10 4.17 3.19
C ILE A 718 8.88 4.03 4.11
N GLY A 719 7.69 3.83 3.53
CA GLY A 719 6.44 3.64 4.25
C GLY A 719 6.41 2.45 5.22
N ARG A 720 7.43 1.58 5.27
CA ARG A 720 7.54 0.55 6.30
C ARG A 720 7.91 1.15 7.67
N GLY A 721 8.70 2.21 7.72
CA GLY A 721 9.17 2.84 8.96
C GLY A 721 8.26 3.94 9.52
N THR A 722 7.30 4.44 8.74
CA THR A 722 6.55 5.68 9.06
C THR A 722 5.49 5.55 10.17
N ARG A 723 5.19 4.34 10.63
CA ARG A 723 4.11 4.11 11.61
C ARG A 723 4.49 4.57 13.00
N LEU A 724 3.50 5.11 13.72
CA LEU A 724 3.58 5.41 15.15
C LEU A 724 3.60 4.12 15.96
N CYS A 725 4.35 4.11 17.06
CA CYS A 725 4.37 3.02 18.02
C CYS A 725 4.52 3.62 19.41
N LYS A 726 3.49 3.50 20.26
CA LYS A 726 3.52 4.03 21.63
C LYS A 726 4.41 3.15 22.51
N ASP A 727 5.09 3.78 23.46
CA ASP A 727 5.91 3.11 24.48
C ASP A 727 7.06 2.22 23.93
N LEU A 728 7.44 2.38 22.66
CA LEU A 728 8.43 1.51 21.99
C LEU A 728 9.80 1.52 22.70
N PHE A 729 10.23 2.68 23.20
CA PHE A 729 11.50 2.83 23.91
C PHE A 729 11.33 2.81 25.44
N GLY A 730 10.17 2.34 25.91
CA GLY A 730 9.75 2.34 27.30
C GLY A 730 8.55 3.28 27.55
N PRO A 731 7.94 3.21 28.73
CA PRO A 731 6.73 3.97 29.05
C PRO A 731 6.90 5.48 28.87
N GLY A 732 5.97 6.09 28.14
CA GLY A 732 5.97 7.50 27.75
C GLY A 732 7.02 7.87 26.69
N LYS A 733 7.79 6.89 26.17
CA LYS A 733 8.80 7.09 25.11
C LYS A 733 8.35 6.42 23.82
N ASP A 734 7.46 7.13 23.14
CA ASP A 734 6.95 6.74 21.84
C ASP A 734 8.03 6.78 20.77
N LYS A 735 7.79 6.05 19.69
CA LYS A 735 8.53 6.21 18.45
C LYS A 735 8.26 7.58 17.85
N THR A 736 9.31 8.39 17.75
CA THR A 736 9.25 9.76 17.20
C THR A 736 9.83 9.87 15.80
N GLU A 737 10.70 8.94 15.38
CA GLU A 737 11.34 8.90 14.07
C GLU A 737 11.83 7.48 13.72
N PHE A 738 12.35 7.32 12.50
CA PHE A 738 13.09 6.13 12.07
C PHE A 738 14.29 6.49 11.18
N LEU A 739 15.26 5.58 11.06
CA LEU A 739 16.46 5.77 10.24
C LEU A 739 16.40 4.99 8.94
N ILE A 740 16.97 5.59 7.88
CA ILE A 740 17.18 4.95 6.59
C ILE A 740 18.67 4.97 6.26
N PHE A 741 19.26 3.79 6.08
CA PHE A 741 20.63 3.62 5.62
C PHE A 741 20.63 3.44 4.11
N ASP A 742 21.06 4.48 3.39
CA ASP A 742 21.13 4.46 1.94
C ASP A 742 22.54 4.15 1.46
N HIS A 743 22.76 2.91 1.03
CA HIS A 743 24.05 2.46 0.51
C HIS A 743 24.20 2.63 -1.00
N TRP A 744 23.15 3.09 -1.67
CA TRP A 744 23.04 3.09 -3.14
C TRP A 744 22.62 4.44 -3.71
N LYS A 745 22.68 5.52 -2.92
CA LYS A 745 22.34 6.89 -3.34
C LYS A 745 20.94 6.99 -3.98
N ASN A 746 19.99 6.22 -3.46
CA ASN A 746 18.62 6.22 -3.94
C ASN A 746 17.96 7.60 -3.77
N PHE A 747 18.23 8.30 -2.67
CA PHE A 747 17.70 9.65 -2.45
C PHE A 747 18.25 10.66 -3.46
N TRP A 748 19.53 10.56 -3.80
CA TRP A 748 20.14 11.37 -4.86
C TRP A 748 19.54 11.04 -6.23
N PHE A 749 19.32 9.76 -6.54
CA PHE A 749 18.74 9.33 -7.82
C PHE A 749 17.33 9.91 -8.07
N PHE A 750 16.52 10.05 -7.01
CA PHE A 750 15.18 10.61 -7.11
C PHE A 750 15.08 12.11 -6.81
N ASP A 751 16.21 12.78 -6.52
CA ASP A 751 16.25 14.18 -6.05
C ASP A 751 15.32 14.43 -4.85
N GLU A 752 15.21 13.43 -3.96
CA GLU A 752 14.30 13.47 -2.82
C GLU A 752 15.00 14.13 -1.62
N LYS A 753 14.38 15.17 -1.05
CA LYS A 753 14.95 15.91 0.09
C LYS A 753 14.81 15.11 1.38
N TYR A 754 15.83 15.19 2.24
CA TYR A 754 15.84 14.50 3.53
C TYR A 754 16.62 15.27 4.59
N LYS A 755 16.38 14.91 5.86
CA LYS A 755 17.23 15.32 6.98
C LYS A 755 18.35 14.31 7.17
N GLU A 756 19.59 14.79 7.19
CA GLU A 756 20.75 13.93 7.41
C GLU A 756 20.79 13.43 8.86
N ALA A 757 21.10 12.15 9.04
CA ALA A 757 21.31 11.56 10.34
C ALA A 757 22.79 11.67 10.74
N GLN A 758 23.09 12.43 11.79
CA GLN A 758 24.34 12.25 12.52
C GLN A 758 24.16 11.13 13.55
N PRO A 759 25.12 10.20 13.69
CA PRO A 759 25.03 9.16 14.70
C PRO A 759 25.09 9.82 16.08
N ALA A 760 23.95 9.82 16.80
CA ALA A 760 23.94 10.10 18.22
C ALA A 760 24.25 8.75 18.92
N PRO A 761 25.43 8.56 19.53
CA PRO A 761 25.76 7.29 20.17
C PRO A 761 24.82 7.07 21.36
N GLN A 762 23.86 6.17 21.21
CA GLN A 762 23.06 5.69 22.33
C GLN A 762 23.87 4.63 23.08
N LYS A 763 24.22 4.91 24.34
CA LYS A 763 24.96 3.97 25.18
C LYS A 763 24.10 2.75 25.50
N SER A 764 24.68 1.56 25.35
CA SER A 764 24.02 0.31 25.73
C SER A 764 23.90 0.16 27.25
N LEU A 765 22.98 -0.69 27.72
CA LEU A 765 22.85 -1.00 29.15
C LEU A 765 24.19 -1.47 29.74
N LEU A 766 24.89 -2.36 29.05
CA LEU A 766 26.18 -2.86 29.53
C LEU A 766 27.29 -1.80 29.47
N GLN A 767 27.21 -0.86 28.53
CA GLN A 767 28.12 0.29 28.54
C GLN A 767 27.89 1.15 29.79
N HIS A 768 26.64 1.49 30.11
CA HIS A 768 26.33 2.22 31.35
C HIS A 768 26.78 1.48 32.61
N LEU A 769 26.58 0.16 32.65
CA LEU A 769 27.03 -0.69 33.76
C LEU A 769 28.55 -0.68 33.88
N PHE A 770 29.27 -0.83 32.78
CA PHE A 770 30.72 -0.84 32.78
C PHE A 770 31.30 0.52 33.19
N GLU A 771 30.77 1.63 32.65
CA GLU A 771 31.15 2.98 33.07
C GLU A 771 30.91 3.20 34.58
N ALA A 772 29.77 2.72 35.11
CA ALA A 772 29.49 2.78 36.54
C ALA A 772 30.46 1.91 37.37
N ARG A 773 30.88 0.73 36.88
CA ARG A 773 31.88 -0.11 37.56
C ARG A 773 33.27 0.52 37.56
N VAL A 774 33.65 1.18 36.47
CA VAL A 774 34.90 1.97 36.40
C VAL A 774 34.85 3.16 37.35
N GLU A 775 33.69 3.82 37.48
CA GLU A 775 33.47 4.87 38.48
C GLU A 775 33.53 4.32 39.91
N LEU A 776 32.92 3.18 40.18
CA LEU A 776 32.99 2.50 41.48
C LEU A 776 34.43 2.20 41.89
N LEU A 777 35.25 1.68 40.97
CA LEU A 777 36.67 1.43 41.21
C LEU A 777 37.42 2.73 41.53
N SER A 778 37.19 3.79 40.75
CA SER A 778 37.78 5.11 40.99
C SER A 778 37.46 5.63 42.39
N VAL A 779 36.18 5.59 42.79
CA VAL A 779 35.72 6.09 44.09
C VAL A 779 36.23 5.22 45.24
N ALA A 780 36.31 3.91 45.06
CA ALA A 780 36.83 2.99 46.06
C ALA A 780 38.31 3.25 46.37
N ILE A 781 39.12 3.51 45.33
CA ILE A 781 40.53 3.90 45.46
C ILE A 781 40.65 5.25 46.18
N ASP A 782 39.87 6.26 45.76
CA ASP A 782 39.89 7.59 46.38
C ASP A 782 39.51 7.55 47.88
N LYS A 783 38.66 6.60 48.27
CA LYS A 783 38.23 6.38 49.66
C LYS A 783 39.09 5.38 50.44
N MET A 784 40.08 4.75 49.78
CA MET A 784 40.94 3.71 50.37
C MET A 784 40.15 2.53 50.96
N ASP A 785 39.06 2.12 50.31
CA ASP A 785 38.23 0.98 50.75
C ASP A 785 38.66 -0.30 50.01
N GLU A 786 39.57 -1.07 50.62
CA GLU A 786 40.13 -2.32 50.08
C GLU A 786 39.06 -3.34 49.66
N ALA A 787 37.95 -3.43 50.41
CA ALA A 787 36.88 -4.36 50.09
C ALA A 787 36.13 -3.95 48.82
N ALA A 788 35.85 -2.66 48.66
CA ALA A 788 35.20 -2.12 47.47
C ALA A 788 36.12 -2.15 46.24
N ILE A 789 37.43 -1.92 46.42
CA ILE A 789 38.44 -2.01 45.36
C ILE A 789 38.44 -3.42 44.76
N GLY A 790 38.58 -4.46 45.60
CA GLY A 790 38.63 -5.85 45.11
C GLY A 790 37.35 -6.28 44.38
N ILE A 791 36.18 -5.84 44.84
CA ILE A 791 34.90 -6.11 44.16
C ILE A 791 34.85 -5.44 42.79
N ALA A 792 35.17 -4.14 42.73
CA ALA A 792 35.08 -3.36 41.50
C ALA A 792 36.10 -3.84 40.44
N GLU A 793 37.33 -4.15 40.85
CA GLU A 793 38.36 -4.73 39.98
C GLU A 793 37.90 -6.04 39.35
N GLN A 794 37.37 -6.96 40.16
CA GLN A 794 36.91 -8.26 39.67
C GLN A 794 35.78 -8.10 38.64
N GLN A 795 34.86 -7.16 38.87
CA GLN A 795 33.76 -6.89 37.95
C GLN A 795 34.24 -6.25 36.64
N VAL A 796 35.14 -5.26 36.71
CA VAL A 796 35.73 -4.61 35.54
C VAL A 796 36.52 -5.63 34.70
N LEU A 797 37.39 -6.44 35.32
CA LEU A 797 38.14 -7.49 34.65
C LEU A 797 37.22 -8.55 34.01
N GLY A 798 36.14 -8.91 34.71
CA GLY A 798 35.12 -9.81 34.20
C GLY A 798 34.46 -9.29 32.93
N ASP A 799 34.09 -8.00 32.90
CA ASP A 799 33.47 -7.37 31.73
C ASP A 799 34.43 -7.23 30.55
N ILE A 800 35.72 -6.93 30.79
CA ILE A 800 36.74 -6.86 29.73
C ILE A 800 36.91 -8.24 29.07
N ARG A 801 37.05 -9.29 29.89
CA ARG A 801 37.18 -10.67 29.41
C ARG A 801 35.94 -11.10 28.64
N ALA A 802 34.75 -10.78 29.16
CA ALA A 802 33.49 -11.10 28.49
C ALA A 802 33.36 -10.45 27.10
N VAL A 803 33.78 -9.19 26.93
CA VAL A 803 33.81 -8.53 25.60
C VAL A 803 34.85 -9.17 24.68
N ARG A 804 36.08 -9.39 25.18
CA ARG A 804 37.17 -10.00 24.41
C ARG A 804 36.80 -11.37 23.87
N ASP A 805 36.06 -12.16 24.65
CA ASP A 805 35.73 -13.55 24.34
C ASP A 805 34.43 -13.68 23.51
N THR A 806 33.78 -12.56 23.10
CA THR A 806 32.58 -12.57 22.23
C THR A 806 32.84 -13.09 20.81
N ASN A 807 34.11 -13.18 20.38
CA ASN A 807 34.51 -13.51 19.01
C ASN A 807 34.00 -12.55 17.91
N ALA A 808 33.37 -11.43 18.26
CA ALA A 808 32.95 -10.40 17.32
C ALA A 808 34.17 -9.72 16.66
N ILE A 809 34.04 -9.29 15.40
CA ILE A 809 35.17 -8.69 14.66
C ILE A 809 35.69 -7.44 15.36
N ASP A 810 34.82 -6.56 15.84
CA ASP A 810 35.26 -5.30 16.45
C ASP A 810 36.00 -5.54 17.79
N ALA A 811 35.70 -6.65 18.49
CA ALA A 811 36.48 -7.10 19.65
C ALA A 811 37.83 -7.72 19.23
N ARG A 812 37.88 -8.41 18.08
CA ARG A 812 39.14 -8.96 17.52
C ARG A 812 40.09 -7.87 17.03
N ASP A 813 39.57 -6.84 16.38
CA ASP A 813 40.33 -5.67 15.92
C ASP A 813 41.00 -4.93 17.10
N LYS A 814 40.40 -5.04 18.30
CA LYS A 814 40.92 -4.50 19.57
C LYS A 814 41.47 -5.55 20.52
N TRP A 815 41.77 -6.77 20.04
CA TRP A 815 42.11 -7.90 20.91
C TRP A 815 43.39 -7.67 21.72
N LYS A 816 44.39 -7.02 21.12
CA LYS A 816 45.66 -6.72 21.81
C LYS A 816 45.43 -5.73 22.94
N GLU A 817 44.70 -4.66 22.69
CA GLU A 817 44.32 -3.65 23.69
C GLU A 817 43.46 -4.27 24.80
N LEU A 818 42.45 -5.06 24.45
CA LEU A 818 41.60 -5.78 25.41
C LEU A 818 42.39 -6.78 26.27
N THR A 819 43.39 -7.46 25.69
CA THR A 819 44.25 -8.39 26.43
C THR A 819 45.16 -7.67 27.41
N GLN A 820 45.71 -6.51 27.02
CA GLN A 820 46.51 -5.69 27.93
C GLN A 820 45.67 -5.05 29.04
N LEU A 821 44.42 -4.67 28.76
CA LEU A 821 43.50 -4.13 29.75
C LEU A 821 42.90 -5.22 30.66
N ALA A 822 42.92 -6.49 30.25
CA ALA A 822 42.52 -7.63 31.06
C ALA A 822 43.58 -8.09 32.07
N ASP A 823 44.74 -7.43 32.10
CA ASP A 823 45.80 -7.65 33.08
C ASP A 823 45.38 -7.10 34.46
N GLY A 824 45.39 -7.99 35.46
CA GLY A 824 44.97 -7.66 36.81
C GLY A 824 45.82 -6.56 37.44
N ASP A 825 47.14 -6.60 37.22
CA ASP A 825 48.05 -5.62 37.78
C ASP A 825 47.78 -4.22 37.20
N ARG A 826 47.48 -4.13 35.90
CA ARG A 826 47.19 -2.85 35.25
C ARG A 826 45.90 -2.22 35.75
N VAL A 827 44.85 -3.01 35.96
CA VAL A 827 43.58 -2.54 36.52
C VAL A 827 43.75 -2.17 38.00
N HIS A 828 44.54 -2.95 38.76
CA HIS A 828 44.83 -2.69 40.17
C HIS A 828 45.56 -1.37 40.40
N HIS A 829 46.56 -1.05 39.58
CA HIS A 829 47.25 0.25 39.66
C HIS A 829 46.37 1.44 39.24
N PHE A 830 45.32 1.20 38.44
CA PHE A 830 44.30 2.16 38.00
C PHE A 830 44.79 3.58 37.64
N ALA A 831 45.90 3.69 36.90
CA ALA A 831 46.43 4.98 36.48
C ALA A 831 45.43 5.77 35.60
N ALA A 832 45.56 7.10 35.54
CA ALA A 832 44.68 7.95 34.73
C ALA A 832 44.59 7.52 33.25
N ALA A 833 45.70 7.04 32.67
CA ALA A 833 45.73 6.48 31.32
C ALA A 833 44.91 5.18 31.21
N THR A 834 45.00 4.28 32.20
CA THR A 834 44.17 3.06 32.24
C THR A 834 42.69 3.41 32.31
N LYS A 835 42.29 4.38 33.15
CA LYS A 835 40.90 4.85 33.23
C LYS A 835 40.40 5.40 31.88
N ALA A 836 41.22 6.20 31.20
CA ALA A 836 40.90 6.73 29.88
C ALA A 836 40.75 5.61 28.82
N ASP A 837 41.63 4.62 28.83
CA ASP A 837 41.57 3.46 27.92
C ASP A 837 40.32 2.60 28.18
N LEU A 838 39.96 2.35 29.45
CA LEU A 838 38.74 1.61 29.80
C LEU A 838 37.48 2.30 29.26
N LEU A 839 37.39 3.63 29.42
CA LEU A 839 36.22 4.40 28.97
C LEU A 839 36.16 4.63 27.46
N SER A 840 37.30 4.73 26.77
CA SER A 840 37.35 4.99 25.33
C SER A 840 37.40 3.74 24.46
N ILE A 841 37.93 2.63 24.98
CA ILE A 841 38.09 1.38 24.22
C ILE A 841 37.07 0.34 24.68
N VAL A 842 36.99 0.04 25.98
CA VAL A 842 36.21 -1.10 26.47
C VAL A 842 34.73 -0.76 26.61
N ALA A 843 34.40 0.40 27.19
CA ALA A 843 33.01 0.83 27.40
C ALA A 843 32.16 0.78 26.12
N PRO A 844 32.60 1.34 24.97
CA PRO A 844 31.82 1.28 23.73
C PRO A 844 31.61 -0.15 23.23
N LEU A 845 32.56 -1.07 23.45
CA LEU A 845 32.50 -2.45 22.98
C LEU A 845 31.57 -3.35 23.82
N GLN A 846 31.06 -2.87 24.96
CA GLN A 846 30.12 -3.63 25.81
C GLN A 846 28.81 -3.99 25.10
N HIS A 847 28.43 -3.25 24.05
CA HIS A 847 27.25 -3.55 23.24
C HIS A 847 27.36 -4.87 22.46
N LEU A 848 28.58 -5.41 22.28
CA LEU A 848 28.82 -6.65 21.54
C LEU A 848 28.37 -7.90 22.31
N ARG A 849 28.20 -7.79 23.63
CA ARG A 849 27.78 -8.90 24.49
C ARG A 849 26.28 -9.15 24.34
N SER A 850 25.89 -10.43 24.29
CA SER A 850 24.49 -10.80 24.38
C SER A 850 24.02 -10.76 25.84
N ILE A 851 22.86 -10.16 26.09
CA ILE A 851 22.20 -10.14 27.41
C ILE A 851 20.79 -10.76 27.37
N ARG A 852 20.42 -11.38 26.25
CA ARG A 852 19.06 -11.84 26.01
C ARG A 852 18.61 -12.79 27.14
N GLY A 853 17.52 -12.43 27.82
CA GLY A 853 16.96 -13.19 28.94
C GLY A 853 17.55 -12.86 30.32
N ASP A 854 18.54 -11.98 30.37
CA ASP A 854 19.20 -11.50 31.60
C ASP A 854 19.12 -9.96 31.73
N GLU A 855 18.28 -9.28 30.94
CA GLU A 855 18.17 -7.81 30.93
C GLU A 855 17.87 -7.24 32.32
N ASP A 856 16.92 -7.85 33.02
CA ASP A 856 16.51 -7.43 34.37
C ASP A 856 17.63 -7.67 35.40
N ALA A 857 18.46 -8.70 35.20
CA ALA A 857 19.62 -8.93 36.03
C ALA A 857 20.68 -7.83 35.85
N TYR A 858 20.95 -7.39 34.62
CA TYR A 858 21.91 -6.31 34.36
C TYR A 858 21.39 -4.92 34.73
N ARG A 859 20.07 -4.69 34.64
CA ARG A 859 19.43 -3.48 35.20
C ARG A 859 19.60 -3.41 36.71
N PHE A 860 19.40 -4.54 37.38
CA PHE A 860 19.62 -4.64 38.82
C PHE A 860 21.09 -4.49 39.18
N ASP A 861 22.02 -5.08 38.42
CA ASP A 861 23.46 -4.87 38.59
C ASP A 861 23.80 -3.38 38.51
N LEU A 862 23.29 -2.65 37.51
CA LEU A 862 23.52 -1.20 37.37
C LEU A 862 22.95 -0.39 38.54
N LEU A 863 21.74 -0.74 39.00
CA LEU A 863 21.12 -0.11 40.17
C LEU A 863 21.96 -0.30 41.42
N MET A 864 22.42 -1.53 41.67
CA MET A 864 23.25 -1.89 42.82
C MET A 864 24.63 -1.22 42.75
N THR A 865 25.27 -1.18 41.57
CA THR A 865 26.54 -0.47 41.38
C THR A 865 26.41 1.03 41.65
N ARG A 866 25.34 1.68 41.18
CA ARG A 866 25.08 3.10 41.50
C ARG A 866 24.87 3.33 42.98
N LEU A 867 24.17 2.43 43.66
CA LEU A 867 23.97 2.49 45.10
C LEU A 867 25.30 2.35 45.86
N GLN A 868 26.18 1.44 45.42
CA GLN A 868 27.52 1.27 45.99
C GLN A 868 28.36 2.55 45.83
N ILE A 869 28.34 3.20 44.65
CA ILE A 869 29.04 4.47 44.41
C ILE A 869 28.58 5.56 45.38
N GLU A 870 27.26 5.79 45.45
CA GLU A 870 26.68 6.85 46.28
C GLU A 870 26.88 6.57 47.77
N LEU A 871 26.88 5.30 48.18
CA LEU A 871 27.20 4.90 49.56
C LEU A 871 28.64 5.28 49.94
N LEU A 872 29.61 5.09 49.05
CA LEU A 872 31.01 5.47 49.27
C LEU A 872 31.22 7.00 49.23
N LYS A 873 30.49 7.72 48.37
CA LYS A 873 30.60 9.19 48.25
C LYS A 873 29.97 9.93 49.43
N GLY A 874 28.70 9.63 49.72
CA GLY A 874 27.82 10.44 50.59
C GLY A 874 27.41 9.75 51.90
N GLY A 875 27.80 8.48 52.12
CA GLY A 875 27.44 7.73 53.32
C GLY A 875 25.97 7.31 53.38
N ARG A 876 25.63 6.52 54.41
CA ARG A 876 24.31 5.83 54.55
C ARG A 876 23.09 6.76 54.55
N SER A 877 23.26 8.00 54.98
CA SER A 877 22.19 8.99 55.09
C SER A 877 22.13 9.97 53.89
N GLY A 878 22.91 9.74 52.84
CA GLY A 878 22.91 10.60 51.65
C GLY A 878 21.55 10.57 50.92
N PRO A 879 21.03 11.71 50.42
CA PRO A 879 19.75 11.77 49.72
C PRO A 879 19.64 10.80 48.53
N LYS A 880 20.71 10.71 47.72
CA LYS A 880 20.79 9.78 46.58
C LYS A 880 20.82 8.31 47.00
N VAL A 881 21.43 8.00 48.15
CA VAL A 881 21.44 6.64 48.71
C VAL A 881 20.03 6.22 49.13
N GLN A 882 19.24 7.13 49.70
CA GLN A 882 17.84 6.86 50.07
C GLN A 882 16.95 6.65 48.83
N ASP A 883 17.12 7.45 47.76
CA ASP A 883 16.39 7.25 46.51
C ASP A 883 16.71 5.88 45.86
N LEU A 884 18.00 5.57 45.71
CA LEU A 884 18.43 4.29 45.12
C LEU A 884 18.04 3.09 45.98
N LYS A 885 18.08 3.23 47.31
CA LYS A 885 17.53 2.23 48.24
C LYS A 885 16.04 1.99 47.98
N GLY A 886 15.24 3.04 47.87
CA GLY A 886 13.81 2.93 47.59
C GLY A 886 13.53 2.16 46.29
N ARG A 887 14.33 2.42 45.25
CA ARG A 887 14.25 1.68 43.97
C ARG A 887 14.63 0.19 44.11
N VAL A 888 15.59 -0.15 44.96
CA VAL A 888 15.96 -1.55 45.26
C VAL A 888 14.82 -2.25 46.03
N GLU A 889 14.23 -1.57 47.02
CA GLU A 889 13.07 -2.09 47.76
C GLU A 889 11.87 -2.35 46.83
N GLU A 890 11.58 -1.41 45.93
CA GLU A 890 10.53 -1.54 44.90
C GLU A 890 10.79 -2.72 43.96
N ALA A 891 12.01 -2.82 43.41
CA ALA A 891 12.39 -3.91 42.50
C ALA A 891 12.22 -5.30 43.14
N VAL A 892 12.46 -5.42 44.44
CA VAL A 892 12.29 -6.67 45.21
C VAL A 892 10.82 -6.90 45.59
N GLU A 893 10.03 -5.86 45.79
CA GLU A 893 8.59 -5.97 46.07
C GLU A 893 7.80 -6.51 44.89
N LEU A 894 8.19 -6.12 43.67
CA LEU A 894 7.59 -6.56 42.43
C LEU A 894 7.80 -8.05 42.12
N LEU A 895 8.72 -8.74 42.80
CA LEU A 895 8.97 -10.17 42.55
C LEU A 895 7.72 -11.04 42.81
N GLY A 896 7.42 -11.94 41.87
CA GLY A 896 6.34 -12.92 41.99
C GLY A 896 6.53 -13.88 43.17
N LYS A 897 6.00 -13.50 44.34
CA LYS A 897 6.21 -14.15 45.65
C LYS A 897 5.85 -15.65 45.69
N ASN A 898 5.02 -16.10 44.73
CA ASN A 898 4.54 -17.48 44.66
C ASN A 898 5.46 -18.43 43.87
N LEU A 899 6.43 -17.91 43.11
CA LEU A 899 7.32 -18.69 42.25
C LEU A 899 8.44 -19.38 43.05
N GLN A 900 8.71 -20.66 42.76
CA GLN A 900 9.74 -21.45 43.44
C GLN A 900 11.15 -20.81 43.44
N PRO A 901 11.65 -20.28 42.30
CA PRO A 901 12.96 -19.61 42.27
C PRO A 901 13.03 -18.37 43.17
N VAL A 902 11.94 -17.60 43.29
CA VAL A 902 11.84 -16.41 44.15
C VAL A 902 11.80 -16.82 45.62
N LYS A 903 11.05 -17.88 45.96
CA LYS A 903 10.98 -18.42 47.33
C LYS A 903 12.34 -18.89 47.85
N ALA A 904 13.16 -19.47 46.97
CA ALA A 904 14.52 -19.89 47.32
C ALA A 904 15.45 -18.72 47.73
N LYS A 905 15.07 -17.47 47.43
CA LYS A 905 15.80 -16.24 47.79
C LYS A 905 15.08 -15.39 48.85
N ALA A 906 14.13 -15.97 49.58
CA ALA A 906 13.28 -15.25 50.54
C ALA A 906 14.07 -14.52 51.65
N ASP A 907 15.20 -15.07 52.09
CA ASP A 907 15.99 -14.45 53.17
C ASP A 907 16.70 -13.18 52.69
N SER A 908 17.27 -13.19 51.48
CA SER A 908 17.84 -12.00 50.82
C SER A 908 16.76 -10.93 50.58
N ILE A 909 15.56 -11.34 50.17
CA ILE A 909 14.39 -10.47 50.00
C ILE A 909 13.97 -9.83 51.34
N LYS A 910 13.98 -10.60 52.44
CA LYS A 910 13.68 -10.07 53.79
C LYS A 910 14.74 -9.06 54.25
N ARG A 911 16.02 -9.32 53.97
CA ARG A 911 17.12 -8.40 54.32
C ARG A 911 16.96 -7.04 53.65
N VAL A 912 16.54 -7.00 52.39
CA VAL A 912 16.24 -5.73 51.68
C VAL A 912 15.11 -4.94 52.36
N ARG A 913 14.18 -5.59 53.07
CA ARG A 913 13.07 -4.93 53.78
C ARG A 913 13.40 -4.54 55.22
N ASP A 914 14.53 -5.00 55.73
CA ASP A 914 14.90 -4.77 57.12
C ASP A 914 15.53 -3.37 57.29
N LYS A 915 14.91 -2.54 58.12
CA LYS A 915 15.44 -1.21 58.45
C LYS A 915 16.77 -1.30 59.19
N GLY A 916 16.98 -2.35 59.99
CA GLY A 916 18.23 -2.62 60.70
C GLY A 916 19.39 -2.82 59.74
N PHE A 917 19.21 -3.68 58.74
CA PHE A 917 20.17 -3.92 57.66
C PHE A 917 20.67 -2.62 57.01
N TRP A 918 19.76 -1.73 56.59
CA TRP A 918 20.13 -0.48 55.93
C TRP A 918 20.88 0.51 56.82
N SER A 919 20.70 0.45 58.14
CA SER A 919 21.40 1.33 59.09
C SER A 919 22.89 1.01 59.23
N THR A 920 23.28 -0.23 58.95
CA THR A 920 24.67 -0.73 59.09
C THR A 920 25.25 -1.23 57.77
N VAL A 921 24.59 -0.95 56.64
CA VAL A 921 24.95 -1.57 55.36
C VAL A 921 26.36 -1.20 54.90
N GLU A 922 27.08 -2.17 54.34
CA GLU A 922 28.42 -2.04 53.76
C GLU A 922 28.45 -2.57 52.32
N ILE A 923 29.50 -2.21 51.56
CA ILE A 923 29.62 -2.56 50.14
C ILE A 923 29.62 -4.07 49.89
N GLN A 924 30.30 -4.86 50.73
CA GLN A 924 30.31 -6.33 50.64
C GLN A 924 28.91 -6.93 50.79
N GLN A 925 28.08 -6.34 51.65
CA GLN A 925 26.73 -6.81 51.89
C GLN A 925 25.80 -6.47 50.71
N LEU A 926 25.96 -5.29 50.11
CA LEU A 926 25.26 -4.93 48.87
C LEU A 926 25.66 -5.84 47.71
N GLU A 927 26.95 -6.19 47.60
CA GLU A 927 27.43 -7.11 46.57
C GLU A 927 26.86 -8.53 46.76
N GLY A 928 26.79 -9.00 48.01
CA GLY A 928 26.11 -10.26 48.35
C GLY A 928 24.65 -10.27 47.90
N LEU A 929 23.90 -9.19 48.21
CA LEU A 929 22.52 -9.04 47.76
C LEU A 929 22.39 -9.01 46.23
N ARG A 930 23.26 -8.28 45.53
CA ARG A 930 23.29 -8.23 44.07
C ARG A 930 23.43 -9.64 43.48
N SER A 931 24.42 -10.39 43.96
CA SER A 931 24.72 -11.75 43.50
C SER A 931 23.58 -12.74 43.77
N GLU A 932 22.96 -12.68 44.94
CA GLU A 932 21.88 -13.59 45.33
C GLU A 932 20.57 -13.32 44.58
N LEU A 933 20.25 -12.05 44.35
CA LEU A 933 18.96 -11.60 43.83
C LEU A 933 18.92 -11.45 42.31
N ARG A 934 20.06 -11.22 41.62
CA ARG A 934 20.07 -10.96 40.17
C ARG A 934 19.34 -12.02 39.35
N SER A 935 19.47 -13.30 39.71
CA SER A 935 18.91 -14.44 38.95
C SER A 935 17.38 -14.51 39.00
N VAL A 936 16.76 -13.86 39.99
CA VAL A 936 15.31 -13.85 40.18
C VAL A 936 14.65 -12.55 39.71
N MET A 937 15.41 -11.54 39.30
CA MET A 937 14.87 -10.24 38.85
C MET A 937 13.95 -10.35 37.64
N LYS A 938 14.19 -11.33 36.75
CA LYS A 938 13.30 -11.64 35.62
C LYS A 938 11.86 -12.06 36.00
N TYR A 939 11.61 -12.32 37.28
CA TYR A 939 10.29 -12.71 37.80
C TYR A 939 9.51 -11.54 38.44
N GLN A 940 9.91 -10.29 38.16
CA GLN A 940 9.14 -9.11 38.55
C GLN A 940 7.79 -9.09 37.81
N GLN A 941 6.70 -8.99 38.58
CA GLN A 941 5.33 -8.84 38.12
C GLN A 941 4.98 -7.35 38.09
N LEU A 942 5.38 -6.68 37.03
CA LEU A 942 5.05 -5.27 36.83
C LEU A 942 3.57 -5.13 36.46
N PRO A 943 2.82 -4.17 37.04
CA PRO A 943 1.59 -3.70 36.43
C PRO A 943 1.89 -3.22 35.00
N THR A 944 0.92 -3.34 34.09
CA THR A 944 1.07 -3.14 32.64
C THR A 944 1.49 -1.72 32.20
N THR A 945 1.98 -0.83 33.08
CA THR A 945 2.17 0.60 32.79
C THR A 945 3.40 1.28 33.38
N THR A 946 4.33 0.62 34.09
CA THR A 946 5.47 1.35 34.70
C THR A 946 6.78 0.56 34.69
N ARG A 947 7.62 0.81 33.67
CA ARG A 947 9.06 0.53 33.63
C ARG A 947 9.78 1.89 33.66
N VAL A 948 10.18 2.32 34.85
CA VAL A 948 10.90 3.59 35.04
C VAL A 948 12.26 3.52 34.36
N ALA A 949 12.55 4.48 33.48
CA ALA A 949 13.85 4.63 32.83
C ALA A 949 14.89 5.23 33.81
N PRO A 950 16.19 4.92 33.67
CA PRO A 950 17.23 5.56 34.46
C PRO A 950 17.28 7.07 34.16
N GLN A 951 17.24 7.89 35.21
CA GLN A 951 17.42 9.34 35.13
C GLN A 951 18.85 9.67 34.70
N VAL A 952 18.97 10.62 33.78
CA VAL A 952 20.21 11.28 33.38
C VAL A 952 20.39 12.48 34.31
N PHE A 953 21.53 12.55 35.00
CA PHE A 953 21.88 13.70 35.84
C PHE A 953 22.80 14.61 35.03
N ASP A 954 22.34 15.83 34.75
CA ASP A 954 23.17 16.92 34.26
C ASP A 954 23.66 17.71 35.48
N VAL A 955 24.98 17.92 35.59
CA VAL A 955 25.59 18.68 36.69
C VAL A 955 26.09 19.99 36.10
N THR A 956 25.48 21.10 36.49
CA THR A 956 25.91 22.46 36.12
C THR A 956 26.70 23.09 37.26
N ASP A 957 27.83 23.71 36.90
CA ASP A 957 28.68 24.57 37.74
C ASP A 957 28.22 26.04 37.60
N ASP A 958 28.12 26.75 38.72
CA ASP A 958 27.51 28.07 38.82
C ASP A 958 28.51 29.23 38.70
N GLY A 959 28.07 30.30 38.04
CA GLY A 959 28.42 31.67 38.41
C GLY A 959 28.45 32.64 37.24
N HIS A 960 27.64 33.70 37.28
CA HIS A 960 27.99 35.11 36.97
C HIS A 960 26.76 36.02 37.19
N ILE A 961 26.98 37.23 37.72
CA ILE A 961 25.97 38.30 37.91
C ILE A 961 26.16 39.33 36.79
N ALA A 962 25.08 39.78 36.14
CA ALA A 962 25.09 40.93 35.23
C ALA A 962 23.79 41.74 35.28
N GLU A 963 23.94 43.07 35.27
CA GLU A 963 22.87 44.08 35.35
C GLU A 963 22.00 44.14 34.07
N ALA A 964 20.72 44.43 34.25
CA ALA A 964 19.68 44.36 33.22
C ALA A 964 19.73 45.53 32.22
N TYR A 965 19.90 45.21 30.93
CA TYR A 965 19.62 46.09 29.79
C TYR A 965 18.45 45.51 28.98
N ILE A 966 17.42 46.33 28.69
CA ILE A 966 16.26 45.95 27.87
C ILE A 966 16.41 46.57 26.47
N PRO A 967 16.68 45.79 25.40
CA PRO A 967 16.70 46.31 24.04
C PRO A 967 15.27 46.34 23.45
N LYS A 968 14.99 47.35 22.62
CA LYS A 968 13.86 47.32 21.68
C LYS A 968 14.25 46.38 20.52
N LEU A 969 13.60 45.23 20.41
CA LEU A 969 13.89 44.21 19.39
C LEU A 969 13.05 44.47 18.12
N GLU A 970 13.68 44.52 16.95
CA GLU A 970 13.01 44.62 15.65
C GLU A 970 12.94 43.24 14.95
N GLY A 971 11.83 42.98 14.24
CA GLY A 971 11.52 41.84 13.34
C GLY A 971 12.33 40.53 13.43
N LEU A 972 13.59 40.53 12.99
CA LEU A 972 14.48 39.35 12.94
C LEU A 972 15.00 38.94 14.33
N ASP A 973 15.32 39.90 15.20
CA ASP A 973 15.80 39.62 16.56
C ASP A 973 14.70 39.00 17.45
N LEU A 974 13.43 39.34 17.18
CA LEU A 974 12.26 38.77 17.87
C LEU A 974 12.11 37.27 17.63
N VAL A 975 12.52 36.75 16.46
CA VAL A 975 12.44 35.31 16.14
C VAL A 975 13.50 34.52 16.89
N GLU A 976 14.74 35.00 16.91
CA GLU A 976 15.82 34.40 17.69
C GLU A 976 15.52 34.44 19.19
N TYR A 977 14.98 35.56 19.66
CA TYR A 977 14.54 35.75 21.04
C TYR A 977 13.41 34.78 21.43
N ARG A 978 12.39 34.67 20.58
CA ARG A 978 11.28 33.73 20.77
C ARG A 978 11.79 32.29 20.86
N THR A 979 12.71 31.91 19.96
CA THR A 979 13.30 30.56 19.94
C THR A 979 14.06 30.26 21.23
N ARG A 980 14.75 31.25 21.79
CA ARG A 980 15.45 31.15 23.08
C ARG A 980 14.49 30.89 24.24
N VAL A 981 13.42 31.68 24.33
CA VAL A 981 12.39 31.51 25.37
C VAL A 981 11.70 30.14 25.23
N GLU A 982 11.37 29.72 24.01
CA GLU A 982 10.79 28.40 23.76
C GLU A 982 11.71 27.26 24.18
N LYS A 983 13.04 27.42 24.04
CA LYS A 983 14.03 26.41 24.45
C LYS A 983 14.00 26.20 25.96
N VAL A 984 14.08 27.28 26.74
CA VAL A 984 14.02 27.23 28.22
C VAL A 984 12.72 26.59 28.69
N LEU A 985 11.59 27.00 28.11
CA LEU A 985 10.28 26.45 28.45
C LEU A 985 10.15 24.96 28.11
N LYS A 986 10.77 24.49 27.03
CA LYS A 986 10.77 23.06 26.63
C LYS A 986 11.59 22.19 27.56
N GLU A 987 12.75 22.66 28.02
CA GLU A 987 13.65 21.90 28.89
C GLU A 987 13.04 21.61 30.28
N HIS A 988 12.20 22.51 30.78
CA HIS A 988 11.55 22.37 32.09
C HIS A 988 10.06 21.97 32.03
N PHE A 989 9.55 21.72 30.83
CA PHE A 989 8.13 21.45 30.60
C PHE A 989 7.59 20.25 31.40
N SER A 990 8.36 19.15 31.45
CA SER A 990 7.96 17.90 32.10
C SER A 990 7.84 18.01 33.62
N ASN A 991 8.50 18.99 34.24
CA ASN A 991 8.64 19.08 35.70
C ASN A 991 7.85 20.24 36.32
N HIS A 992 7.20 21.10 35.51
CA HIS A 992 6.55 22.32 36.00
C HIS A 992 5.01 22.28 35.87
N ALA A 993 4.32 22.21 37.00
CA ALA A 993 2.85 22.05 37.06
C ALA A 993 2.06 23.19 36.36
N ILE A 994 2.56 24.42 36.38
CA ILE A 994 1.91 25.56 35.72
C ILE A 994 1.97 25.41 34.19
N LEU A 995 3.11 24.99 33.63
CA LEU A 995 3.27 24.78 32.18
C LEU A 995 2.38 23.64 31.68
N GLN A 996 2.28 22.56 32.46
CA GLN A 996 1.37 21.46 32.17
C GLN A 996 -0.10 21.91 32.17
N ARG A 997 -0.50 22.78 33.11
CA ARG A 997 -1.85 23.37 33.15
C ARG A 997 -2.12 24.30 31.98
N ILE A 998 -1.17 25.16 31.60
CA ILE A 998 -1.28 26.04 30.43
C ILE A 998 -1.50 25.22 29.16
N ARG A 999 -0.68 24.17 28.95
CA ARG A 999 -0.80 23.28 27.79
C ARG A 999 -2.11 22.50 27.80
N ALA A 1000 -2.55 22.00 28.95
CA ALA A 1000 -3.82 21.28 29.10
C ALA A 1000 -5.06 22.21 28.98
N GLY A 1001 -4.89 23.50 28.65
CA GLY A 1001 -5.98 24.46 28.52
C GLY A 1001 -6.67 24.82 29.84
N LYS A 1002 -6.11 24.43 30.99
CA LYS A 1002 -6.69 24.69 32.32
C LYS A 1002 -6.44 26.14 32.75
N GLY A 1003 -7.31 26.68 33.60
CA GLY A 1003 -7.18 28.04 34.14
C GLY A 1003 -5.89 28.20 34.95
N VAL A 1004 -5.21 29.34 34.79
CA VAL A 1004 -3.97 29.72 35.48
C VAL A 1004 -4.12 31.16 35.98
N GLN A 1005 -3.68 31.42 37.21
CA GLN A 1005 -3.76 32.74 37.83
C GLN A 1005 -2.65 33.66 37.34
N GLU A 1006 -2.88 34.98 37.36
CA GLU A 1006 -1.90 35.99 36.97
C GLU A 1006 -0.56 35.82 37.72
N SER A 1007 -0.63 35.58 39.04
CA SER A 1007 0.55 35.40 39.90
C SER A 1007 1.39 34.19 39.50
N GLU A 1008 0.75 33.11 39.03
CA GLU A 1008 1.41 31.89 38.54
C GLU A 1008 2.14 32.17 37.20
N LEU A 1009 1.59 33.04 36.36
CA LEU A 1009 2.22 33.46 35.09
C LEU A 1009 3.40 34.40 35.33
N GLU A 1010 3.31 35.26 36.33
CA GLU A 1010 4.43 36.12 36.74
C GLU A 1010 5.59 35.32 37.35
N GLU A 1011 5.29 34.32 38.18
CA GLU A 1011 6.27 33.38 38.73
C GLU A 1011 6.98 32.62 37.60
N LEU A 1012 6.21 32.12 36.63
CA LEU A 1012 6.75 31.44 35.47
C LEU A 1012 7.65 32.36 34.63
N ALA A 1013 7.27 33.63 34.43
CA ALA A 1013 8.10 34.60 33.71
C ALA A 1013 9.40 34.92 34.44
N LYS A 1014 9.39 34.96 35.78
CA LYS A 1014 10.61 35.11 36.60
C LYS A 1014 11.51 33.88 36.48
N LEU A 1015 10.94 32.69 36.55
CA LEU A 1015 11.69 31.44 36.43
C LEU A 1015 12.42 31.33 35.08
N VAL A 1016 11.77 31.71 33.97
CA VAL A 1016 12.44 31.75 32.66
C VAL A 1016 13.60 32.74 32.64
N LEU A 1017 13.44 33.89 33.31
CA LEU A 1017 14.48 34.93 33.40
C LEU A 1017 15.64 34.53 34.34
N GLU A 1018 15.37 33.73 35.37
CA GLU A 1018 16.41 33.17 36.27
C GLU A 1018 17.24 32.10 35.57
N MET A 1019 16.64 31.36 34.64
CA MET A 1019 17.32 30.31 33.85
C MET A 1019 18.14 30.87 32.69
N ASP A 1020 17.63 31.92 32.03
CA ASP A 1020 18.35 32.65 30.99
C ASP A 1020 18.08 34.15 31.20
N ASP A 1021 19.11 34.85 31.66
CA ASP A 1021 19.10 36.28 32.00
C ASP A 1021 18.66 37.18 30.84
N LYS A 1022 18.73 36.65 29.60
CA LYS A 1022 18.33 37.34 28.38
C LYS A 1022 16.93 36.91 27.90
N ALA A 1023 16.27 35.91 28.49
CA ALA A 1023 14.99 35.34 28.05
C ALA A 1023 13.74 35.90 28.77
N ASN A 1024 13.67 37.22 28.99
CA ASN A 1024 12.48 37.88 29.53
C ASN A 1024 11.20 37.74 28.65
N VAL A 1025 10.31 36.83 29.05
CA VAL A 1025 9.02 36.58 28.39
C VAL A 1025 8.14 37.83 28.29
N LYS A 1026 8.27 38.79 29.21
CA LYS A 1026 7.48 40.03 29.20
C LYS A 1026 7.76 40.89 27.95
N HIS A 1027 8.92 40.74 27.31
CA HIS A 1027 9.23 41.45 26.05
C HIS A 1027 8.40 40.93 24.86
N LEU A 1028 7.91 39.69 24.92
CA LEU A 1028 7.08 39.07 23.88
C LEU A 1028 5.59 39.47 23.99
N ALA A 1029 5.20 40.18 25.06
CA ALA A 1029 3.83 40.66 25.27
C ALA A 1029 3.50 41.94 24.47
N GLY A 1030 4.50 42.63 23.92
CA GLY A 1030 4.34 43.92 23.23
C GLY A 1030 4.30 45.12 24.18
N HIS A 1031 4.69 46.30 23.68
CA HIS A 1031 4.83 47.54 24.46
C HIS A 1031 3.65 48.52 24.28
N ASP A 1032 2.80 48.30 23.29
CA ASP A 1032 1.68 49.17 22.95
C ASP A 1032 0.42 48.79 23.77
N PRO A 1033 -0.16 49.72 24.57
CA PRO A 1033 -1.29 49.44 25.44
C PRO A 1033 -2.53 48.87 24.74
N GLU A 1034 -2.76 49.21 23.48
CA GLU A 1034 -3.95 48.75 22.73
C GLU A 1034 -3.78 47.35 22.11
N THR A 1035 -2.54 46.89 21.91
CA THR A 1035 -2.21 45.62 21.23
C THR A 1035 -1.46 44.63 22.12
N ARG A 1036 -1.27 44.95 23.41
CA ARG A 1036 -0.54 44.12 24.37
C ARG A 1036 -1.24 42.79 24.60
N ARG A 1037 -0.50 41.69 24.40
CA ARG A 1037 -0.96 40.33 24.67
C ARG A 1037 -0.85 40.02 26.16
N SER A 1038 -1.81 39.28 26.72
CA SER A 1038 -1.69 38.76 28.08
C SER A 1038 -0.54 37.76 28.17
N LEU A 1039 0.07 37.63 29.36
CA LEU A 1039 1.17 36.67 29.57
C LEU A 1039 0.71 35.24 29.28
N LEU A 1040 -0.55 34.90 29.59
CA LEU A 1040 -1.13 33.60 29.26
C LEU A 1040 -1.11 33.33 27.76
N THR A 1041 -1.47 34.33 26.94
CA THR A 1041 -1.46 34.23 25.47
C THR A 1041 -0.03 34.05 24.93
N VAL A 1042 0.94 34.77 25.50
CA VAL A 1042 2.36 34.61 25.15
C VAL A 1042 2.83 33.19 25.50
N PHE A 1043 2.60 32.72 26.72
CA PHE A 1043 2.99 31.37 27.13
C PHE A 1043 2.29 30.28 26.30
N ARG A 1044 0.98 30.41 25.99
CA ARG A 1044 0.26 29.48 25.11
C ARG A 1044 0.83 29.47 23.69
N GLY A 1045 1.20 30.63 23.14
CA GLY A 1045 1.82 30.74 21.81
C GLY A 1045 3.25 30.20 21.74
N LEU A 1046 3.95 30.09 22.87
CA LEU A 1046 5.30 29.52 22.97
C LEU A 1046 5.28 28.01 23.24
N VAL A 1047 4.33 27.55 24.05
CA VAL A 1047 4.25 26.16 24.54
C VAL A 1047 3.30 25.29 23.70
N GLY A 1048 2.33 25.92 23.03
CA GLY A 1048 1.21 25.25 22.35
C GLY A 1048 0.17 24.70 23.33
N LEU A 1049 -0.94 24.20 22.79
CA LEU A 1049 -1.96 23.46 23.55
C LEU A 1049 -1.73 21.96 23.45
N ASP A 1050 -2.38 21.21 24.34
CA ASP A 1050 -2.43 19.76 24.26
C ASP A 1050 -3.14 19.34 22.98
N THR A 1051 -2.35 18.84 22.03
CA THR A 1051 -2.82 18.46 20.70
C THR A 1051 -3.83 17.32 20.75
N GLU A 1052 -3.73 16.42 21.74
CA GLU A 1052 -4.70 15.34 21.90
C GLU A 1052 -6.05 15.90 22.39
N ALA A 1053 -6.05 16.82 23.36
CA ALA A 1053 -7.27 17.46 23.85
C ALA A 1053 -7.96 18.32 22.78
N VAL A 1054 -7.17 19.08 21.99
CA VAL A 1054 -7.71 19.86 20.85
C VAL A 1054 -8.30 18.92 19.79
N ALA A 1055 -7.59 17.86 19.44
CA ALA A 1055 -8.11 16.88 18.48
C ALA A 1055 -9.36 16.15 18.99
N GLU A 1056 -9.44 15.84 20.28
CA GLU A 1056 -10.61 15.22 20.90
C GLU A 1056 -11.83 16.13 20.84
N ALA A 1057 -11.68 17.43 21.13
CA ALA A 1057 -12.76 18.40 21.06
C ALA A 1057 -13.36 18.52 19.64
N PHE A 1058 -12.49 18.65 18.62
CA PHE A 1058 -12.95 18.71 17.23
C PHE A 1058 -13.48 17.35 16.74
N SER A 1059 -12.91 16.22 17.18
CA SER A 1059 -13.43 14.90 16.84
C SER A 1059 -14.81 14.66 17.45
N ALA A 1060 -15.03 15.10 18.69
CA ALA A 1060 -16.35 15.05 19.34
C ALA A 1060 -17.38 15.88 18.58
N PHE A 1061 -17.01 17.09 18.13
CA PHE A 1061 -17.87 17.90 17.26
C PHE A 1061 -18.21 17.18 15.95
N VAL A 1062 -17.21 16.65 15.25
CA VAL A 1062 -17.42 15.91 13.99
C VAL A 1062 -18.29 14.67 14.20
N HIS A 1063 -18.13 13.96 15.32
CA HIS A 1063 -18.95 12.79 15.66
C HIS A 1063 -20.39 13.17 16.03
N LYS A 1064 -20.60 14.34 16.64
CA LYS A 1064 -21.93 14.89 16.93
C LYS A 1064 -22.62 15.44 15.68
N HIS A 1065 -21.85 15.92 14.72
CA HIS A 1065 -22.30 16.48 13.45
C HIS A 1065 -21.89 15.63 12.24
N PRO A 1066 -22.41 14.40 12.15
CA PRO A 1066 -21.99 13.46 11.11
C PRO A 1066 -22.45 13.88 9.69
N ARG A 1067 -23.36 14.87 9.56
CA ARG A 1067 -23.83 15.44 8.29
C ARG A 1067 -22.90 16.48 7.66
N LEU A 1068 -21.78 16.83 8.30
CA LEU A 1068 -20.87 17.84 7.78
C LEU A 1068 -20.38 17.51 6.35
N SER A 1069 -20.21 18.48 5.46
CA SER A 1069 -19.67 18.24 4.12
C SER A 1069 -18.16 17.95 4.14
N SER A 1070 -17.60 17.47 3.03
CA SER A 1070 -16.14 17.31 2.92
C SER A 1070 -15.38 18.64 3.10
N GLN A 1071 -15.94 19.76 2.63
CA GLN A 1071 -15.35 21.10 2.78
C GLN A 1071 -15.38 21.57 4.23
N GLN A 1072 -16.47 21.30 4.97
CA GLN A 1072 -16.56 21.59 6.40
C GLN A 1072 -15.54 20.78 7.21
N LEU A 1073 -15.38 19.48 6.92
CA LEU A 1073 -14.35 18.66 7.56
C LEU A 1073 -12.94 19.17 7.28
N ARG A 1074 -12.66 19.62 6.04
CA ARG A 1074 -11.37 20.23 5.68
C ARG A 1074 -11.12 21.50 6.48
N PHE A 1075 -12.12 22.36 6.60
CA PHE A 1075 -12.04 23.59 7.40
C PHE A 1075 -11.71 23.29 8.86
N LEU A 1076 -12.45 22.35 9.48
CA LEU A 1076 -12.20 21.93 10.86
C LEU A 1076 -10.79 21.36 11.04
N GLN A 1077 -10.27 20.61 10.08
CA GLN A 1077 -8.90 20.08 10.16
C GLN A 1077 -7.84 21.18 10.09
N VAL A 1078 -8.02 22.18 9.21
CA VAL A 1078 -7.12 23.35 9.14
C VAL A 1078 -7.18 24.15 10.45
N LEU A 1079 -8.38 24.33 10.99
CA LEU A 1079 -8.62 25.05 12.23
C LEU A 1079 -8.01 24.35 13.45
N GLN A 1080 -8.23 23.03 13.58
CA GLN A 1080 -7.61 22.21 14.61
C GLN A 1080 -6.08 22.33 14.58
N ASN A 1081 -5.47 22.17 13.40
CA ASN A 1081 -4.02 22.26 13.25
C ASN A 1081 -3.51 23.67 13.60
N TYR A 1082 -4.22 24.72 13.20
CA TYR A 1082 -3.87 26.09 13.54
C TYR A 1082 -3.90 26.34 15.06
N ILE A 1083 -4.98 25.92 15.74
CA ILE A 1083 -5.12 26.08 17.20
C ILE A 1083 -4.05 25.28 17.94
N ALA A 1084 -3.81 24.04 17.51
CA ALA A 1084 -2.80 23.17 18.08
C ALA A 1084 -1.38 23.77 17.98
N GLN A 1085 -1.07 24.47 16.87
CA GLN A 1085 0.23 25.09 16.65
C GLN A 1085 0.37 26.45 17.35
N ASN A 1086 -0.67 27.29 17.32
CA ASN A 1086 -0.59 28.68 17.80
C ASN A 1086 -1.09 28.87 19.24
N GLY A 1087 -1.62 27.81 19.87
CA GLY A 1087 -2.11 27.84 21.25
C GLY A 1087 -3.49 28.49 21.43
N GLY A 1088 -4.16 28.82 20.32
CA GLY A 1088 -5.49 29.45 20.28
C GLY A 1088 -5.78 30.08 18.92
N ILE A 1089 -6.96 30.68 18.80
CA ILE A 1089 -7.35 31.49 17.62
C ILE A 1089 -8.27 32.64 18.03
N GLU A 1090 -8.07 33.82 17.44
CA GLU A 1090 -8.98 34.96 17.54
C GLU A 1090 -10.04 34.84 16.43
N LEU A 1091 -11.30 35.16 16.72
CA LEU A 1091 -12.41 34.98 15.75
C LEU A 1091 -12.18 35.74 14.42
N GLU A 1092 -11.58 36.91 14.48
CA GLU A 1092 -11.22 37.72 13.30
C GLU A 1092 -10.27 36.98 12.34
N ARG A 1093 -9.38 36.11 12.87
CA ARG A 1093 -8.44 35.31 12.06
C ARG A 1093 -9.13 34.27 11.20
N LEU A 1094 -10.37 33.89 11.49
CA LEU A 1094 -11.14 33.00 10.62
C LEU A 1094 -11.33 33.63 9.24
N TYR A 1095 -11.30 34.95 9.09
CA TYR A 1095 -11.49 35.64 7.82
C TYR A 1095 -10.16 36.00 7.11
N GLU A 1096 -9.07 35.33 7.49
CA GLU A 1096 -7.75 35.48 6.87
C GLU A 1096 -7.22 34.14 6.32
N PRO A 1097 -6.18 34.15 5.45
CA PRO A 1097 -5.49 32.92 5.06
C PRO A 1097 -4.91 32.19 6.29
N PRO A 1098 -4.98 30.85 6.38
CA PRO A 1098 -5.34 29.90 5.31
C PRO A 1098 -6.84 29.59 5.14
N PHE A 1099 -7.73 30.15 5.97
CA PHE A 1099 -9.15 29.80 5.98
C PHE A 1099 -9.89 30.32 4.75
N THR A 1100 -9.60 31.56 4.33
CA THR A 1100 -10.17 32.16 3.12
C THR A 1100 -9.72 31.49 1.82
N ASN A 1101 -8.64 30.69 1.85
CA ASN A 1101 -8.24 29.86 0.71
C ASN A 1101 -9.22 28.70 0.46
N LEU A 1102 -10.01 28.30 1.46
CA LEU A 1102 -11.01 27.23 1.33
C LEU A 1102 -12.36 27.75 0.80
N HIS A 1103 -12.73 28.97 1.17
CA HIS A 1103 -13.91 29.67 0.68
C HIS A 1103 -13.74 31.18 0.92
N ALA A 1104 -14.18 32.03 -0.03
CA ALA A 1104 -13.99 33.48 0.04
C ALA A 1104 -14.60 34.11 1.30
N GLU A 1105 -15.79 33.63 1.71
CA GLU A 1105 -16.51 34.07 2.92
C GLU A 1105 -16.16 33.24 4.17
N SER A 1106 -15.13 32.39 4.11
CA SER A 1106 -14.67 31.55 5.22
C SER A 1106 -15.78 30.76 5.93
N VAL A 1107 -15.87 30.83 7.27
CA VAL A 1107 -16.79 30.06 8.11
C VAL A 1107 -18.25 30.28 7.70
N ASP A 1108 -18.63 31.51 7.37
CA ASP A 1108 -20.01 31.87 7.01
C ASP A 1108 -20.44 31.28 5.66
N GLY A 1109 -19.50 31.17 4.72
CA GLY A 1109 -19.76 30.54 3.43
C GLY A 1109 -19.70 29.01 3.46
N ILE A 1110 -18.97 28.43 4.42
CA ILE A 1110 -18.77 26.97 4.54
C ILE A 1110 -19.86 26.33 5.43
N PHE A 1111 -20.31 27.02 6.47
CA PHE A 1111 -21.32 26.53 7.41
C PHE A 1111 -22.63 27.29 7.23
N THR A 1112 -23.54 26.70 6.44
CA THR A 1112 -24.84 27.31 6.13
C THR A 1112 -25.91 27.10 7.20
N ASN A 1113 -25.64 26.25 8.20
CA ASN A 1113 -26.53 25.99 9.32
C ASN A 1113 -26.08 26.82 10.55
N PRO A 1114 -26.87 27.81 11.02
CA PRO A 1114 -26.47 28.69 12.12
C PRO A 1114 -26.12 27.96 13.41
N GLY A 1115 -26.82 26.86 13.73
CA GLY A 1115 -26.58 26.11 14.96
C GLY A 1115 -25.21 25.40 15.01
N ASP A 1116 -24.67 25.02 13.84
CA ASP A 1116 -23.35 24.39 13.76
C ASP A 1116 -22.24 25.42 13.95
N VAL A 1117 -22.47 26.66 13.47
CA VAL A 1117 -21.56 27.80 13.68
C VAL A 1117 -21.53 28.18 15.16
N ASP A 1118 -22.69 28.30 15.81
CA ASP A 1118 -22.75 28.65 17.24
C ASP A 1118 -22.01 27.64 18.12
N GLU A 1119 -22.18 26.34 17.85
CA GLU A 1119 -21.48 25.29 18.59
C GLU A 1119 -19.98 25.25 18.26
N LEU A 1120 -19.59 25.51 17.01
CA LEU A 1120 -18.18 25.66 16.64
C LEU A 1120 -17.54 26.86 17.35
N LEU A 1121 -18.22 28.01 17.37
CA LEU A 1121 -17.78 29.20 18.10
C LEU A 1121 -17.68 28.93 19.61
N ALA A 1122 -18.58 28.13 20.18
CA ALA A 1122 -18.49 27.71 21.57
C ALA A 1122 -17.21 26.89 21.83
N ILE A 1123 -16.86 25.95 20.94
CA ILE A 1123 -15.58 25.21 21.03
C ILE A 1123 -14.40 26.18 20.90
N LEU A 1124 -14.46 27.14 19.98
CA LEU A 1124 -13.40 28.12 19.76
C LEU A 1124 -13.19 29.03 20.97
N SER A 1125 -14.26 29.41 21.67
CA SER A 1125 -14.19 30.24 22.88
C SER A 1125 -13.37 29.60 24.02
N VAL A 1126 -13.30 28.26 24.07
CA VAL A 1126 -12.43 27.53 25.00
C VAL A 1126 -10.95 27.76 24.69
N PHE A 1127 -10.64 27.94 23.41
CA PHE A 1127 -9.29 28.12 22.88
C PHE A 1127 -8.95 29.58 22.54
N GLU A 1128 -9.85 30.52 22.79
CA GLU A 1128 -9.63 31.93 22.50
C GLU A 1128 -8.65 32.56 23.51
N PRO A 1129 -7.65 33.34 23.04
CA PRO A 1129 -6.78 34.09 23.94
C PRO A 1129 -7.56 35.23 24.61
N LYS A 1130 -7.72 35.19 25.94
CA LYS A 1130 -8.36 36.28 26.69
C LYS A 1130 -7.50 37.56 26.57
N ARG A 1131 -8.10 38.65 26.06
CA ARG A 1131 -7.51 40.00 26.10
C ARG A 1131 -7.34 40.45 27.56
N ALA A 1132 -6.26 41.18 27.83
CA ALA A 1132 -6.05 41.81 29.14
C ALA A 1132 -7.24 42.75 29.46
N THR A 1133 -7.77 42.65 30.67
CA THR A 1133 -8.84 43.53 31.14
C THR A 1133 -8.27 44.87 31.63
N PRO A 1134 -9.06 45.96 31.67
CA PRO A 1134 -8.57 47.28 32.13
C PRO A 1134 -8.04 47.30 33.58
N SER A 1135 -8.27 46.23 34.36
CA SER A 1135 -7.67 46.01 35.67
C SER A 1135 -6.17 45.67 35.63
N ASP A 1136 -5.63 45.37 34.44
CA ASP A 1136 -4.28 44.83 34.24
C ASP A 1136 -3.24 45.95 34.00
N HIS A 1137 -3.65 47.21 34.18
CA HIS A 1137 -2.75 48.36 34.18
C HIS A 1137 -2.09 48.50 35.56
N PRO A 1138 -0.75 48.49 35.69
CA PRO A 1138 -0.12 48.96 36.91
C PRO A 1138 -0.51 50.42 37.15
N PRO A 1139 -0.71 50.85 38.41
CA PRO A 1139 -1.09 52.23 38.70
C PRO A 1139 -0.06 53.17 38.07
N ALA A 1140 -0.56 54.17 37.33
CA ALA A 1140 0.28 55.18 36.70
C ALA A 1140 1.23 55.76 37.75
N ILE A 1141 2.53 55.60 37.52
CA ILE A 1141 3.57 56.20 38.36
C ILE A 1141 3.37 57.71 38.26
N GLN A 1142 2.83 58.31 39.33
CA GLN A 1142 2.87 59.74 39.52
C GLN A 1142 4.33 60.13 39.66
N ALA A 1143 4.79 61.01 38.78
CA ALA A 1143 6.12 61.58 38.83
C ALA A 1143 6.32 62.37 40.14
N SER A 1144 7.28 61.92 40.95
CA SER A 1144 8.05 62.74 41.89
C SER A 1144 9.45 62.17 42.04
#